data_AF-A0A0D1XG40-F1
#
_entry.id   AF-A0A0D1XG40-F1
#
_cell.length_a   1.000
_cell.length_b   1.000
_cell.length_c   1.000
_cell.angle_alpha   90.00
_cell.angle_beta   90.00
_cell.angle_gamma   90.00
#
_symmetry.space_group_name_H-M   'P 1'
#
loop_
_entity.id
_entity.type
_entity.pdbx_description
1 polymer ?
#
loop_
_entity_poly.entity_id
_entity_poly.type
_entity_poly.pdbx_seq_one_letter_code
_entity_poly.pdbx_strand_id
1 'polypeptide(L)'
;MKTLGLILLDFIPLIVALLVSPRWLGCTVALVIAVLLLTIQVRHKRVKTLTLINTIYFLTAAIVIFLVPGVPVLEYGQVTIYLILAISTVLSICSSQPFTLQYAKETTPEAVWSHPLFLTINRVLTGVWASLFSLSTLFAILTALRILPLEIGIVTANIWSIIGVAANMILPKYMQQRYAAKMQQPEAPELKWEPFVAPQTPAEQNEYDVLVVGSGIGGLTAAVELAGKGAKVLVLEQHYLIGGACTTYTRRGGFKFEAGVESISGLGETGPLRHLLQRHGLEEEITWLRNTYEFREGGERFIIPHDYTGWRDQLAERFPEEKEGIYALFAELKACFEEMYTVFMPDRIVPHIPQTVEEMNAYAEQNPHYLRWKDREWRELLDAFVQNQAVRQQVSILTGYVGDKGERTSANSMIALMGYFIVGGYRPAGGSGKLAMKLAEKLKQYGGDIRISTDVTEITVEDNRVTGVQTKNGAYKAPIVISNADPRVTYEQLVGLSRLPQAYREKVGKLEPSMSLFVWSAAVDTKFCTHRLIHYTLPQPIRLSSMDIVFERAGVHSASSLDSSLAPYGKSTVTINLITKAQAGIYVAMTEKEYQALKSEIDAICRQILEQIDREAASNILFSEVATPKTMERYMRTYEGSVYSIKRQMMDGEFPYAKSPIEGLYLTGAGVGYGPGIEAVVISGGDVAERLTPYFESRSAGQNTA
;
A
#
# COMPACT_ATOMS: atom_id res chain seq x y z
N MET A 1 3.78 -7.90 -30.67
CA MET A 1 4.39 -7.91 -32.03
C MET A 1 5.91 -7.76 -32.02
N LYS A 2 6.50 -6.78 -31.31
CA LYS A 2 7.97 -6.60 -31.26
C LYS A 2 8.72 -7.84 -30.73
N THR A 3 8.21 -8.48 -29.67
CA THR A 3 8.80 -9.70 -29.08
C THR A 3 8.88 -10.86 -30.09
N LEU A 4 7.84 -11.02 -30.90
CA LEU A 4 7.78 -12.05 -31.93
C LEU A 4 8.84 -11.80 -33.01
N GLY A 5 9.07 -10.55 -33.41
CA GLY A 5 10.12 -10.21 -34.38
C GLY A 5 11.52 -10.60 -33.90
N LEU A 6 11.81 -10.38 -32.60
CA LEU A 6 13.09 -10.76 -32.00
C LEU A 6 13.26 -12.28 -31.91
N ILE A 7 12.20 -13.00 -31.56
CA ILE A 7 12.19 -14.46 -31.55
C ILE A 7 12.45 -15.00 -32.97
N LEU A 8 11.73 -14.48 -33.97
CA LEU A 8 11.88 -14.90 -35.37
C LEU A 8 13.28 -14.63 -35.93
N LEU A 9 13.94 -13.54 -35.52
CA LEU A 9 15.32 -13.23 -35.89
C LEU A 9 16.28 -14.37 -35.51
N ASP A 10 16.13 -14.93 -34.32
CA ASP A 10 16.97 -16.03 -33.83
C ASP A 10 16.62 -17.39 -34.45
N PHE A 11 15.46 -17.52 -35.13
CA PHE A 11 15.12 -18.68 -35.95
C PHE A 11 15.69 -18.61 -37.37
N ILE A 12 16.19 -17.46 -37.85
CA ILE A 12 16.71 -17.30 -39.21
C ILE A 12 17.81 -18.32 -39.55
N PRO A 13 18.85 -18.56 -38.71
CA PRO A 13 19.86 -19.59 -39.00
C PRO A 13 19.23 -20.96 -39.28
N LEU A 14 18.20 -21.31 -38.51
CA LEU A 14 17.49 -22.58 -38.64
C LEU A 14 16.72 -22.66 -39.96
N ILE A 15 15.99 -21.60 -40.28
CA ILE A 15 15.20 -21.51 -41.52
C ILE A 15 16.12 -21.59 -42.74
N VAL A 16 17.25 -20.88 -42.72
CA VAL A 16 18.24 -20.89 -43.80
C VAL A 16 18.86 -22.27 -43.97
N ALA A 17 19.21 -22.96 -42.88
CA ALA A 17 19.74 -24.32 -42.95
C ALA A 17 18.77 -25.32 -43.59
N LEU A 18 17.45 -25.13 -43.42
CA LEU A 18 16.41 -26.00 -43.96
C LEU A 18 16.06 -25.68 -45.43
N LEU A 19 16.19 -24.42 -45.86
CA LEU A 19 15.77 -23.96 -47.20
C LEU A 19 16.89 -23.96 -48.25
N VAL A 20 18.16 -23.81 -47.84
CA VAL A 20 19.28 -23.66 -48.78
C VAL A 20 19.86 -25.01 -49.18
N SER A 21 19.89 -25.26 -50.50
CA SER A 21 20.54 -26.42 -51.12
C SER A 21 21.76 -25.98 -51.94
N PRO A 22 22.87 -26.77 -51.97
CA PRO A 22 23.07 -28.04 -51.26
C PRO A 22 23.21 -27.86 -49.74
N ARG A 23 22.82 -28.86 -48.95
CA ARG A 23 22.67 -28.74 -47.48
C ARG A 23 23.94 -28.28 -46.74
N TRP A 24 25.13 -28.59 -47.26
CA TRP A 24 26.40 -28.10 -46.68
C TRP A 24 26.51 -26.58 -46.76
N LEU A 25 26.06 -25.98 -47.87
CA LEU A 25 26.01 -24.53 -48.06
C LEU A 25 25.00 -23.90 -47.09
N GLY A 26 23.83 -24.54 -46.91
CA GLY A 26 22.83 -24.12 -45.92
C GLY A 26 23.38 -24.09 -44.50
N CYS A 27 24.11 -25.13 -44.08
CA CYS A 27 24.80 -25.16 -42.78
C CYS A 27 25.85 -24.06 -42.63
N THR A 28 26.67 -23.81 -43.65
CA THR A 28 27.71 -22.77 -43.60
C THR A 28 27.09 -21.38 -43.49
N VAL A 29 26.06 -21.08 -44.28
CA VAL A 29 25.36 -19.78 -44.22
C VAL A 29 24.65 -19.63 -42.86
N ALA A 30 24.01 -20.68 -42.36
CA ALA A 30 23.38 -20.68 -41.05
C ALA A 30 24.38 -20.42 -39.91
N LEU A 31 25.58 -21.03 -39.97
CA LEU A 31 26.66 -20.77 -39.00
C LEU A 31 27.09 -19.30 -39.03
N VAL A 32 27.29 -18.72 -40.22
CA VAL A 32 27.67 -17.31 -40.36
C VAL A 32 26.62 -16.39 -39.74
N ILE A 33 25.33 -16.63 -40.02
CA ILE A 33 24.23 -15.85 -39.46
C ILE A 33 24.18 -16.01 -37.93
N ALA A 34 24.31 -17.24 -37.42
CA ALA A 34 24.28 -17.51 -35.98
C ALA A 34 25.44 -16.84 -35.24
N VAL A 35 26.66 -16.90 -35.77
CA VAL A 35 27.85 -16.22 -35.21
C VAL A 35 27.68 -14.71 -35.26
N LEU A 36 27.13 -14.15 -36.33
CA LEU A 36 26.86 -12.72 -36.45
C LEU A 36 25.85 -12.25 -35.40
N LEU A 37 24.72 -12.97 -35.25
CA LEU A 37 23.73 -12.69 -34.21
C LEU A 37 24.34 -12.82 -32.81
N LEU A 38 25.11 -13.87 -32.54
CA LEU A 38 25.78 -14.07 -31.26
C LEU A 38 26.78 -12.94 -30.98
N THR A 39 27.55 -12.51 -31.97
CA THR A 39 28.51 -11.41 -31.83
C THR A 39 27.82 -10.09 -31.49
N ILE A 40 26.71 -9.79 -32.16
CA ILE A 40 25.88 -8.63 -31.85
C ILE A 40 25.36 -8.72 -30.41
N GLN A 41 24.81 -9.88 -30.03
CA GLN A 41 24.26 -10.09 -28.69
C GLN A 41 25.32 -10.02 -27.58
N VAL A 42 26.53 -10.55 -27.83
CA VAL A 42 27.68 -10.44 -26.89
C VAL A 42 28.09 -8.98 -26.72
N ARG A 43 28.19 -8.21 -27.81
CA ARG A 43 28.50 -6.77 -27.74
C ARG A 43 27.48 -5.99 -26.92
N HIS A 44 26.21 -6.36 -27.02
CA HIS A 44 25.13 -5.75 -26.23
C HIS A 44 24.94 -6.38 -24.85
N LYS A 45 25.76 -7.37 -24.44
CA LYS A 45 25.61 -8.13 -23.18
C LYS A 45 24.23 -8.77 -23.00
N ARG A 46 23.62 -9.24 -24.10
CA ARG A 46 22.26 -9.79 -24.17
C ARG A 46 22.21 -11.13 -24.90
N VAL A 47 23.14 -12.04 -24.57
CA VAL A 47 23.19 -13.38 -25.18
C VAL A 47 21.90 -14.14 -24.90
N LYS A 48 21.23 -14.57 -25.97
CA LYS A 48 20.03 -15.39 -25.90
C LYS A 48 20.40 -16.87 -25.93
N THR A 49 19.64 -17.65 -25.18
CA THR A 49 19.84 -19.10 -25.08
C THR A 49 19.71 -19.74 -26.46
N LEU A 50 18.71 -19.34 -27.25
CA LEU A 50 18.45 -19.88 -28.59
C LEU A 50 19.61 -19.60 -29.56
N THR A 51 20.15 -18.38 -29.59
CA THR A 51 21.26 -18.00 -30.46
C THR A 51 22.55 -18.75 -30.11
N LEU A 52 22.82 -18.92 -28.81
CA LEU A 52 23.97 -19.68 -28.34
C LEU A 52 23.88 -21.14 -28.80
N ILE A 53 22.71 -21.76 -28.61
CA ILE A 53 22.46 -23.15 -29.02
C ILE A 53 22.59 -23.32 -30.52
N ASN A 54 21.98 -22.43 -31.31
CA ASN A 54 22.07 -22.46 -32.77
C ASN A 54 23.54 -22.35 -33.22
N THR A 55 24.30 -21.45 -32.59
CA THR A 55 25.73 -21.27 -32.91
C THR A 55 26.53 -22.54 -32.62
N ILE A 56 26.33 -23.16 -31.44
CA ILE A 56 27.00 -24.41 -31.06
C ILE A 56 26.61 -25.52 -32.05
N TYR A 57 25.32 -25.68 -32.34
CA TYR A 57 24.84 -26.71 -33.26
C TYR A 57 25.46 -26.59 -34.66
N PHE A 58 25.40 -25.40 -35.27
CA PHE A 58 25.93 -25.21 -36.62
C PHE A 58 27.46 -25.28 -36.66
N LEU A 59 28.15 -24.90 -35.58
CA LEU A 59 29.59 -25.06 -35.47
C LEU A 59 29.97 -26.54 -35.42
N THR A 60 29.29 -27.33 -34.57
CA THR A 60 29.49 -28.79 -34.51
C THR A 60 29.15 -29.45 -35.84
N ALA A 61 28.03 -29.09 -36.47
CA ALA A 61 27.64 -29.62 -37.77
C ALA A 61 28.69 -29.32 -38.84
N ALA A 62 29.20 -28.09 -38.90
CA ALA A 62 30.25 -27.71 -39.84
C ALA A 62 31.56 -28.50 -39.62
N ILE A 63 31.96 -28.69 -38.37
CA ILE A 63 33.13 -29.50 -38.02
C ILE A 63 32.95 -30.96 -38.46
N VAL A 64 31.79 -31.57 -38.20
CA VAL A 64 31.53 -32.97 -38.58
C VAL A 64 31.49 -33.13 -40.10
N ILE A 65 30.85 -32.20 -40.81
CA ILE A 65 30.82 -32.19 -42.28
C ILE A 65 32.24 -32.11 -42.87
N PHE A 66 33.11 -31.31 -42.25
CA PHE A 66 34.50 -31.15 -42.69
C PHE A 66 35.38 -32.36 -42.37
N LEU A 67 35.26 -32.92 -41.15
CA LEU A 67 36.12 -34.01 -40.68
C LEU A 67 35.72 -35.39 -41.22
N VAL A 68 34.43 -35.60 -41.50
CA VAL A 68 33.92 -36.90 -41.98
C VAL A 68 33.05 -36.70 -43.23
N PRO A 69 33.68 -36.50 -44.41
CA PRO A 69 32.96 -36.36 -45.67
C PRO A 69 32.08 -37.59 -45.94
N GLY A 70 30.78 -37.37 -46.13
CA GLY A 70 29.81 -38.45 -46.43
C GLY A 70 28.96 -38.90 -45.24
N VAL A 71 29.16 -38.39 -44.02
CA VAL A 71 28.21 -38.63 -42.92
C VAL A 71 26.91 -37.87 -43.21
N PRO A 72 25.74 -38.53 -43.11
CA PRO A 72 24.44 -37.93 -43.37
C PRO A 72 23.97 -37.05 -42.19
N VAL A 73 24.87 -36.21 -41.63
CA VAL A 73 24.58 -35.22 -40.57
C VAL A 73 23.35 -34.38 -40.94
N LEU A 74 23.25 -34.10 -42.24
CA LEU A 74 22.24 -33.27 -42.86
C LEU A 74 20.98 -34.05 -43.30
N GLU A 75 20.99 -35.38 -43.35
CA GLU A 75 19.77 -36.18 -43.61
C GLU A 75 18.91 -36.33 -42.35
N TYR A 76 19.55 -36.40 -41.17
CA TYR A 76 18.87 -36.36 -39.87
C TYR A 76 18.84 -34.94 -39.27
N GLY A 77 19.11 -33.92 -40.08
CA GLY A 77 19.19 -32.52 -39.64
C GLY A 77 17.91 -32.05 -38.95
N GLN A 78 16.74 -32.41 -39.49
CA GLN A 78 15.45 -32.07 -38.87
C GLN A 78 15.27 -32.69 -37.48
N VAL A 79 15.67 -33.96 -37.31
CA VAL A 79 15.58 -34.66 -36.01
C VAL A 79 16.47 -33.99 -34.98
N THR A 80 17.73 -33.74 -35.34
CA THR A 80 18.70 -33.14 -34.42
C THR A 80 18.34 -31.71 -34.06
N ILE A 81 17.89 -30.90 -35.02
CA ILE A 81 17.42 -29.53 -34.80
C ILE A 81 16.26 -29.49 -33.79
N TYR A 82 15.18 -30.23 -34.07
CA TYR A 82 14.00 -30.16 -33.19
C TYR A 82 14.28 -30.79 -31.83
N LEU A 83 15.11 -31.83 -31.76
CA LEU A 83 15.51 -32.45 -30.49
C LEU A 83 16.28 -31.47 -29.62
N ILE A 84 17.22 -30.72 -30.19
CA ILE A 84 17.99 -29.69 -29.47
C ILE A 84 17.08 -28.56 -29.00
N LEU A 85 16.15 -28.10 -29.84
CA LEU A 85 15.16 -27.09 -29.47
C LEU A 85 14.22 -27.58 -28.36
N ALA A 86 13.77 -28.84 -28.40
CA ALA A 86 12.96 -29.44 -27.36
C ALA A 86 13.73 -29.54 -26.03
N ILE A 87 14.94 -30.09 -26.04
CA ILE A 87 15.77 -30.23 -24.84
C ILE A 87 16.07 -28.85 -24.23
N SER A 88 16.45 -27.88 -25.05
CA SER A 88 16.82 -26.55 -24.57
C SER A 88 15.65 -25.75 -23.99
N THR A 89 14.47 -25.84 -24.61
CA THR A 89 13.27 -25.20 -24.08
C THR A 89 12.87 -25.84 -22.74
N VAL A 90 12.93 -27.17 -22.62
CA VAL A 90 12.70 -27.87 -21.35
C VAL A 90 13.72 -27.45 -20.29
N LEU A 91 15.01 -27.45 -20.61
CA LEU A 91 16.08 -27.02 -19.70
C LEU A 91 15.88 -25.57 -19.25
N SER A 92 15.44 -24.68 -20.15
CA SER A 92 15.16 -23.27 -19.82
C SER A 92 14.04 -23.11 -18.79
N ILE A 93 13.04 -24.00 -18.80
CA ILE A 93 11.99 -24.05 -17.78
C ILE A 93 12.59 -24.55 -16.46
N CYS A 94 13.35 -25.65 -16.50
CA CYS A 94 13.98 -26.25 -15.31
C CYS A 94 14.95 -25.29 -14.62
N SER A 95 15.66 -24.44 -15.37
CA SER A 95 16.56 -23.43 -14.83
C SER A 95 15.85 -22.15 -14.35
N SER A 96 14.51 -22.15 -14.29
CA SER A 96 13.69 -20.99 -13.93
C SER A 96 13.92 -19.75 -14.81
N GLN A 97 14.44 -19.92 -16.03
CA GLN A 97 14.72 -18.87 -17.00
C GLN A 97 14.11 -19.25 -18.37
N PRO A 98 12.76 -19.29 -18.48
CA PRO A 98 12.09 -19.71 -19.71
C PRO A 98 12.58 -18.86 -20.89
N PHE A 99 12.98 -19.48 -22.00
CA PHE A 99 13.67 -18.73 -23.06
C PHE A 99 12.85 -17.55 -23.60
N THR A 100 11.51 -17.65 -23.65
CA THR A 100 10.65 -16.53 -24.09
C THR A 100 10.78 -15.29 -23.21
N LEU A 101 11.13 -15.47 -21.92
CA LEU A 101 11.37 -14.36 -20.99
C LEU A 101 12.51 -13.46 -21.45
N GLN A 102 13.56 -14.03 -22.05
CA GLN A 102 14.70 -13.25 -22.54
C GLN A 102 14.29 -12.27 -23.63
N TYR A 103 13.28 -12.61 -24.43
CA TYR A 103 12.73 -11.76 -25.50
C TYR A 103 11.70 -10.78 -24.96
N ALA A 104 10.79 -11.26 -24.09
CA ALA A 104 9.75 -10.43 -23.51
C ALA A 104 10.34 -9.24 -22.72
N LYS A 105 11.47 -9.45 -22.04
CA LYS A 105 12.20 -8.39 -21.33
C LYS A 105 12.70 -7.26 -22.23
N GLU A 106 12.92 -7.49 -23.52
CA GLU A 106 13.40 -6.43 -24.42
C GLU A 106 12.31 -5.45 -24.85
N THR A 107 11.05 -5.85 -24.68
CA THR A 107 9.90 -5.08 -25.16
C THR A 107 8.97 -4.68 -24.02
N THR A 108 9.30 -5.04 -22.79
CA THR A 108 8.48 -4.80 -21.60
C THR A 108 9.31 -4.02 -20.58
N PRO A 109 8.75 -3.00 -19.92
CA PRO A 109 9.45 -2.28 -18.85
C PRO A 109 10.00 -3.21 -17.78
N GLU A 110 11.21 -2.91 -17.28
CA GLU A 110 11.89 -3.70 -16.25
C GLU A 110 11.04 -3.91 -14.99
N ALA A 111 10.23 -2.91 -14.66
CA ALA A 111 9.29 -2.94 -13.55
C ALA A 111 8.35 -4.15 -13.53
N VAL A 112 7.98 -4.65 -14.72
CA VAL A 112 7.02 -5.76 -14.87
C VAL A 112 7.73 -7.13 -14.88
N TRP A 113 9.06 -7.16 -14.93
CA TRP A 113 9.81 -8.41 -15.09
C TRP A 113 9.66 -9.37 -13.91
N SER A 114 9.46 -8.83 -12.71
CA SER A 114 9.20 -9.60 -11.49
C SER A 114 7.72 -9.95 -11.29
N HIS A 115 6.82 -9.40 -12.10
CA HIS A 115 5.39 -9.61 -11.90
C HIS A 115 5.00 -11.09 -12.11
N PRO A 116 4.27 -11.73 -11.18
CA PRO A 116 3.93 -13.16 -11.27
C PRO A 116 3.20 -13.55 -12.56
N LEU A 117 2.31 -12.67 -13.06
CA LEU A 117 1.64 -12.89 -14.35
C LEU A 117 2.65 -12.90 -15.51
N PHE A 118 3.60 -11.97 -15.53
CA PHE A 118 4.58 -11.87 -16.62
C PHE A 118 5.48 -13.10 -16.68
N LEU A 119 5.93 -13.57 -15.52
CA LEU A 119 6.70 -14.80 -15.39
C LEU A 119 5.87 -16.03 -15.80
N THR A 120 4.61 -16.10 -15.36
CA THR A 120 3.69 -17.20 -15.72
C THR A 120 3.39 -17.24 -17.22
N ILE A 121 3.10 -16.10 -17.86
CA ILE A 121 2.88 -16.01 -19.32
C ILE A 121 4.10 -16.58 -20.05
N ASN A 122 5.31 -16.18 -19.67
CA ASN A 122 6.54 -16.66 -20.31
C ASN A 122 6.81 -18.14 -20.05
N ARG A 123 6.53 -18.66 -18.85
CA ARG A 123 6.62 -20.11 -18.57
C ARG A 123 5.65 -20.91 -19.43
N VAL A 124 4.39 -20.45 -19.54
CA VAL A 124 3.37 -21.12 -20.36
C VAL A 124 3.76 -21.08 -21.84
N LEU A 125 4.16 -19.92 -22.37
CA LEU A 125 4.63 -19.79 -23.75
C LEU A 125 5.81 -20.71 -24.03
N THR A 126 6.79 -20.75 -23.13
CA THR A 126 7.94 -21.66 -23.27
C THR A 126 7.51 -23.13 -23.23
N GLY A 127 6.54 -23.50 -22.39
CA GLY A 127 5.97 -24.84 -22.35
C GLY A 127 5.23 -25.23 -23.64
N VAL A 128 4.53 -24.28 -24.27
CA VAL A 128 3.92 -24.48 -25.60
C VAL A 128 5.02 -24.77 -26.62
N TRP A 129 6.09 -23.98 -26.65
CA TRP A 129 7.23 -24.22 -27.54
C TRP A 129 7.91 -25.55 -27.29
N ALA A 130 8.13 -25.93 -26.03
CA ALA A 130 8.69 -27.23 -25.68
C ALA A 130 7.83 -28.38 -26.23
N SER A 131 6.51 -28.28 -26.07
CA SER A 131 5.57 -29.28 -26.59
C SER A 131 5.61 -29.36 -28.12
N LEU A 132 5.62 -28.21 -28.80
CA LEU A 132 5.67 -28.13 -30.25
C LEU A 132 7.01 -28.68 -30.79
N PHE A 133 8.14 -28.37 -30.16
CA PHE A 133 9.43 -28.92 -30.58
C PHE A 133 9.55 -30.42 -30.30
N SER A 134 8.99 -30.93 -29.20
CA SER A 134 8.92 -32.37 -28.95
C SER A 134 8.07 -33.08 -30.00
N LEU A 135 6.93 -32.52 -30.40
CA LEU A 135 6.10 -33.04 -31.48
C LEU A 135 6.85 -33.00 -32.82
N SER A 136 7.49 -31.87 -33.17
CA SER A 136 8.31 -31.78 -34.38
C SER A 136 9.46 -32.79 -34.38
N THR A 137 10.07 -33.06 -33.23
CA THR A 137 11.10 -34.10 -33.08
C THR A 137 10.54 -35.49 -33.37
N LEU A 138 9.39 -35.83 -32.78
CA LEU A 138 8.73 -37.12 -33.01
C LEU A 138 8.40 -37.33 -34.49
N PHE A 139 7.79 -36.33 -35.13
CA PHE A 139 7.44 -36.42 -36.56
C PHE A 139 8.68 -36.49 -37.45
N ALA A 140 9.74 -35.76 -37.11
CA ALA A 140 11.02 -35.87 -37.81
C ALA A 140 11.62 -37.28 -37.67
N ILE A 141 11.52 -37.91 -36.49
CA ILE A 141 11.99 -39.30 -36.26
C ILE A 141 11.16 -40.28 -37.10
N LEU A 142 9.83 -40.17 -37.06
CA LEU A 142 8.94 -41.05 -37.84
C LEU A 142 9.19 -40.92 -39.35
N THR A 143 9.49 -39.71 -39.81
CA THR A 143 9.86 -39.44 -41.21
C THR A 143 11.23 -40.06 -41.54
N ALA A 144 12.21 -39.90 -40.66
CA ALA A 144 13.55 -40.47 -40.82
C ALA A 144 13.54 -42.01 -40.83
N LEU A 145 12.65 -42.63 -40.06
CA LEU A 145 12.40 -44.08 -40.04
C LEU A 145 11.55 -44.58 -41.22
N ARG A 146 11.16 -43.68 -42.15
CA ARG A 146 10.28 -43.97 -43.30
C ARG A 146 8.90 -44.50 -42.92
N ILE A 147 8.45 -44.24 -41.69
CA ILE A 147 7.10 -44.55 -41.21
C ILE A 147 6.10 -43.52 -41.73
N LEU A 148 6.53 -42.25 -41.86
CA LEU A 148 5.76 -41.16 -42.46
C LEU A 148 6.41 -40.65 -43.75
N PRO A 149 5.61 -40.24 -44.76
CA PRO A 149 6.10 -39.51 -45.93
C PRO A 149 6.80 -38.19 -45.54
N LEU A 150 7.86 -37.84 -46.29
CA LEU A 150 8.63 -36.61 -46.08
C LEU A 150 7.78 -35.34 -46.14
N GLU A 151 6.81 -35.32 -47.05
CA GLU A 151 5.85 -34.23 -47.23
C GLU A 151 5.04 -33.98 -45.95
N ILE A 152 4.58 -35.04 -45.29
CA ILE A 152 3.82 -34.96 -44.04
C ILE A 152 4.70 -34.45 -42.89
N GLY A 153 5.96 -34.89 -42.82
CA GLY A 153 6.91 -34.40 -41.82
C GLY A 153 7.18 -32.89 -41.96
N ILE A 154 7.33 -32.40 -43.20
CA ILE A 154 7.57 -30.97 -43.47
C ILE A 154 6.31 -30.13 -43.17
N VAL A 155 5.14 -30.60 -43.63
CA VAL A 155 3.87 -29.89 -43.42
C VAL A 155 3.54 -29.76 -41.93
N THR A 156 3.68 -30.85 -41.17
CA THR A 156 3.38 -30.84 -39.72
C THR A 156 4.32 -29.92 -38.95
N ALA A 157 5.61 -29.90 -39.27
CA ALA A 157 6.57 -28.99 -38.65
C ALA A 157 6.21 -27.50 -38.88
N ASN A 158 5.80 -27.14 -40.10
CA ASN A 158 5.34 -25.79 -40.41
C ASN A 158 4.05 -25.43 -39.68
N ILE A 159 3.10 -26.37 -39.58
CA ILE A 159 1.87 -26.19 -38.80
C ILE A 159 2.20 -25.92 -37.34
N TRP A 160 3.11 -26.67 -36.74
CA TRP A 160 3.54 -26.46 -35.35
C TRP A 160 4.17 -25.08 -35.15
N SER A 161 5.02 -24.62 -36.07
CA SER A 161 5.57 -23.26 -36.02
C SER A 161 4.49 -22.18 -36.13
N ILE A 162 3.51 -22.33 -37.03
CA ILE A 162 2.39 -21.40 -37.15
C ILE A 162 1.59 -21.34 -35.84
N ILE A 163 1.33 -22.50 -35.23
CA ILE A 163 0.64 -22.59 -33.93
C ILE A 163 1.46 -21.89 -32.84
N GLY A 164 2.78 -22.09 -32.80
CA GLY A 164 3.67 -21.41 -31.83
C GLY A 164 3.68 -19.88 -32.01
N VAL A 165 3.66 -19.40 -33.26
CA VAL A 165 3.54 -17.97 -33.57
C VAL A 165 2.17 -17.42 -33.15
N ALA A 166 1.09 -18.11 -33.48
CA ALA A 166 -0.26 -17.74 -33.07
C ALA A 166 -0.40 -17.71 -31.53
N ALA A 167 0.17 -18.69 -30.83
CA ALA A 167 0.19 -18.74 -29.37
C ALA A 167 0.91 -17.52 -28.76
N ASN A 168 2.05 -17.09 -29.32
CA ASN A 168 2.73 -15.87 -28.87
C ASN A 168 1.90 -14.59 -29.04
N MET A 169 1.00 -14.55 -30.02
CA MET A 169 0.13 -13.39 -30.26
C MET A 169 -1.11 -13.40 -29.37
N ILE A 170 -1.72 -14.57 -29.16
CA ILE A 170 -3.04 -14.71 -28.53
C ILE A 170 -2.90 -14.92 -27.02
N LEU A 171 -1.98 -15.78 -26.58
CA LEU A 171 -1.94 -16.28 -25.22
C LEU A 171 -1.62 -15.19 -24.18
N PRO A 172 -0.66 -14.26 -24.40
CA PRO A 172 -0.43 -13.16 -23.47
C PRO A 172 -1.68 -12.30 -23.27
N LYS A 173 -2.35 -11.91 -24.36
CA LYS A 173 -3.56 -11.07 -24.29
C LYS A 173 -4.70 -11.80 -23.56
N TYR A 174 -4.93 -13.07 -23.90
CA TYR A 174 -5.94 -13.90 -23.22
C TYR A 174 -5.66 -14.05 -21.72
N MET A 175 -4.40 -14.33 -21.35
CA MET A 175 -4.00 -14.48 -19.94
C MET A 175 -4.08 -13.17 -19.17
N GLN A 176 -3.70 -12.05 -19.79
CA GLN A 176 -3.88 -10.71 -19.23
C GLN A 176 -5.35 -10.37 -19.02
N GLN A 177 -6.22 -10.64 -20.01
CA GLN A 177 -7.67 -10.42 -19.87
C GLN A 177 -8.26 -11.28 -18.75
N ARG A 178 -7.88 -12.56 -18.68
CA ARG A 178 -8.30 -13.45 -17.59
C ARG A 178 -7.77 -13.00 -16.24
N TYR A 179 -6.59 -12.38 -16.20
CA TYR A 179 -6.02 -11.83 -14.98
C TYR A 179 -6.72 -10.53 -14.55
N ALA A 180 -6.97 -9.61 -15.48
CA ALA A 180 -7.76 -8.39 -15.25
C ALA A 180 -9.17 -8.74 -14.74
N ALA A 181 -9.84 -9.71 -15.37
CA ALA A 181 -11.14 -10.22 -14.90
C ALA A 181 -11.09 -10.91 -13.53
N LYS A 182 -9.92 -11.35 -13.07
CA LYS A 182 -9.72 -11.85 -11.70
C LYS A 182 -9.38 -10.73 -10.71
N MET A 183 -8.69 -9.68 -11.16
CA MET A 183 -8.41 -8.48 -10.37
C MET A 183 -9.67 -7.65 -10.11
N GLN A 184 -10.61 -7.67 -11.06
CA GLN A 184 -12.02 -7.44 -10.81
C GLN A 184 -12.54 -8.58 -9.90
N GLN A 185 -12.12 -8.57 -8.64
CA GLN A 185 -12.51 -9.63 -7.70
C GLN A 185 -14.05 -9.68 -7.69
N PRO A 186 -14.67 -10.84 -7.94
CA PRO A 186 -16.07 -10.97 -7.60
C PRO A 186 -16.16 -10.71 -6.10
N GLU A 187 -16.87 -9.64 -5.71
CA GLU A 187 -17.20 -9.40 -4.30
C GLU A 187 -17.68 -10.73 -3.70
N ALA A 188 -17.19 -11.06 -2.50
CA ALA A 188 -17.60 -12.27 -1.81
C ALA A 188 -19.14 -12.34 -1.86
N PRO A 189 -19.77 -13.49 -2.16
CA PRO A 189 -21.22 -13.55 -2.40
C PRO A 189 -22.05 -12.86 -1.31
N GLU A 190 -21.60 -12.93 -0.06
CA GLU A 190 -22.21 -12.26 1.09
C GLU A 190 -22.18 -10.73 1.03
N LEU A 191 -21.29 -10.13 0.24
CA LEU A 191 -21.19 -8.69 0.01
C LEU A 191 -22.03 -8.23 -1.20
N LYS A 192 -22.66 -9.14 -1.94
CA LYS A 192 -23.43 -8.81 -3.15
C LYS A 192 -24.85 -8.37 -2.81
N TRP A 193 -24.98 -7.11 -2.41
CA TRP A 193 -26.27 -6.43 -2.21
C TRP A 193 -26.18 -4.99 -2.73
N GLU A 194 -27.33 -4.41 -3.08
CA GLU A 194 -27.43 -3.02 -3.52
C GLU A 194 -28.01 -2.18 -2.37
N PRO A 195 -27.48 -0.97 -2.11
CA PRO A 195 -28.01 -0.12 -1.06
C PRO A 195 -29.45 0.29 -1.37
N PHE A 196 -30.27 0.28 -0.34
CA PHE A 196 -31.63 0.81 -0.42
C PHE A 196 -31.61 2.28 -0.02
N VAL A 197 -31.87 3.18 -0.98
CA VAL A 197 -32.07 4.61 -0.73
C VAL A 197 -33.56 4.91 -0.84
N ALA A 198 -34.18 5.31 0.27
CA ALA A 198 -35.59 5.64 0.29
C ALA A 198 -35.89 6.88 -0.58
N PRO A 199 -37.08 6.94 -1.23
CA PRO A 199 -37.57 8.17 -1.85
C PRO A 199 -37.61 9.31 -0.82
N GLN A 200 -37.49 10.57 -1.27
CA GLN A 200 -37.63 11.75 -0.39
C GLN A 200 -39.07 11.89 0.11
N THR A 201 -39.45 11.08 1.08
CA THR A 201 -40.63 11.32 1.92
C THR A 201 -40.21 12.19 3.09
N PRO A 202 -41.12 13.01 3.68
CA PRO A 202 -40.80 13.77 4.89
C PRO A 202 -40.38 12.78 5.99
N ALA A 203 -39.08 12.70 6.24
CA ALA A 203 -38.53 11.82 7.24
C ALA A 203 -39.14 12.19 8.60
N GLU A 204 -39.73 11.22 9.28
CA GLU A 204 -40.26 11.43 10.63
C GLU A 204 -39.13 11.85 11.59
N GLN A 205 -39.50 12.24 12.80
CA GLN A 205 -38.51 12.58 13.82
C GLN A 205 -37.55 11.40 14.03
N ASN A 206 -36.24 11.67 13.96
CA ASN A 206 -35.15 10.68 14.05
C ASN A 206 -35.00 9.69 12.88
N GLU A 207 -35.56 9.98 11.71
CA GLU A 207 -35.29 9.24 10.48
C GLU A 207 -34.28 9.96 9.58
N TYR A 208 -33.32 9.20 9.04
CA TYR A 208 -32.19 9.69 8.24
C TYR A 208 -31.96 8.80 7.03
N ASP A 209 -31.31 9.34 6.00
CA ASP A 209 -30.83 8.54 4.87
C ASP A 209 -29.62 7.69 5.30
N VAL A 210 -28.72 8.30 6.08
CA VAL A 210 -27.46 7.71 6.52
C VAL A 210 -27.18 8.08 7.97
N LEU A 211 -26.88 7.07 8.79
CA LEU A 211 -26.30 7.26 10.12
C LEU A 211 -24.81 6.95 10.09
N VAL A 212 -23.99 7.77 10.73
CA VAL A 212 -22.55 7.53 10.89
C VAL A 212 -22.23 7.33 12.37
N VAL A 213 -21.66 6.19 12.72
CA VAL A 213 -21.27 5.86 14.10
C VAL A 213 -19.81 6.26 14.31
N GLY A 214 -19.58 7.34 15.05
CA GLY A 214 -18.28 7.92 15.36
C GLY A 214 -17.87 9.07 14.44
N SER A 215 -17.32 10.13 15.02
CA SER A 215 -16.90 11.37 14.33
C SER A 215 -15.41 11.42 14.01
N GLY A 216 -14.73 10.27 13.89
CA GLY A 216 -13.38 10.23 13.37
C GLY A 216 -13.33 10.72 11.91
N ILE A 217 -12.14 11.06 11.41
CA ILE A 217 -12.00 11.69 10.08
C ILE A 217 -12.59 10.83 8.94
N GLY A 218 -12.51 9.50 8.99
CA GLY A 218 -13.15 8.63 7.99
C GLY A 218 -14.68 8.78 7.98
N GLY A 219 -15.30 8.80 9.16
CA GLY A 219 -16.74 9.02 9.32
C GLY A 219 -17.18 10.42 8.89
N LEU A 220 -16.43 11.45 9.28
CA LEU A 220 -16.71 12.83 8.86
C LEU A 220 -16.53 13.03 7.35
N THR A 221 -15.52 12.38 6.74
CA THR A 221 -15.32 12.43 5.29
C THR A 221 -16.52 11.82 4.56
N ALA A 222 -16.95 10.61 4.94
CA ALA A 222 -18.13 9.98 4.36
C ALA A 222 -19.40 10.83 4.56
N ALA A 223 -19.58 11.39 5.75
CA ALA A 223 -20.73 12.23 6.07
C ALA A 223 -20.79 13.49 5.21
N VAL A 224 -19.67 14.21 5.05
CA VAL A 224 -19.61 15.45 4.27
C VAL A 224 -19.81 15.17 2.78
N GLU A 225 -19.17 14.13 2.23
CA GLU A 225 -19.33 13.74 0.83
C GLU A 225 -20.79 13.40 0.52
N LEU A 226 -21.43 12.55 1.35
CA LEU A 226 -22.83 12.13 1.14
C LEU A 226 -23.83 13.26 1.37
N ALA A 227 -23.65 14.09 2.40
CA ALA A 227 -24.50 15.26 2.62
C ALA A 227 -24.36 16.26 1.46
N GLY A 228 -23.16 16.43 0.91
CA GLY A 228 -22.92 17.24 -0.29
C GLY A 228 -23.62 16.71 -1.55
N LYS A 229 -24.03 15.44 -1.56
CA LYS A 229 -24.87 14.80 -2.60
C LYS A 229 -26.36 14.77 -2.24
N GLY A 230 -26.77 15.49 -1.20
CA GLY A 230 -28.17 15.64 -0.80
C GLY A 230 -28.71 14.52 0.10
N ALA A 231 -27.85 13.72 0.72
CA ALA A 231 -28.26 12.77 1.75
C ALA A 231 -28.54 13.47 3.09
N LYS A 232 -29.60 13.08 3.80
CA LYS A 232 -29.86 13.49 5.18
C LYS A 232 -29.01 12.64 6.14
N VAL A 233 -27.88 13.20 6.59
CA VAL A 233 -26.88 12.49 7.39
C VAL A 233 -26.92 12.90 8.87
N LEU A 234 -26.81 11.93 9.78
CA LEU A 234 -26.54 12.16 11.21
C LEU A 234 -25.27 11.44 11.64
N VAL A 235 -24.34 12.17 12.25
CA VAL A 235 -23.17 11.58 12.92
C VAL A 235 -23.45 11.46 14.42
N LEU A 236 -23.23 10.28 14.99
CA LEU A 236 -23.40 10.00 16.41
C LEU A 236 -22.03 9.77 17.04
N GLU A 237 -21.63 10.66 17.94
CA GLU A 237 -20.33 10.64 18.62
C GLU A 237 -20.51 10.35 20.11
N GLN A 238 -19.83 9.31 20.61
CA GLN A 238 -19.91 8.90 22.01
C GLN A 238 -19.25 9.93 22.95
N HIS A 239 -18.21 10.62 22.49
CA HIS A 239 -17.46 11.59 23.24
C HIS A 239 -18.11 12.98 23.19
N TYR A 240 -17.74 13.88 24.11
CA TYR A 240 -18.21 15.28 24.09
C TYR A 240 -17.40 16.16 23.11
N LEU A 241 -16.32 15.63 22.54
CA LEU A 241 -15.51 16.24 21.49
C LEU A 241 -15.59 15.38 20.24
N ILE A 242 -15.54 16.02 19.09
CA ILE A 242 -15.50 15.36 17.79
C ILE A 242 -14.06 15.14 17.31
N GLY A 243 -13.86 14.21 16.37
CA GLY A 243 -12.60 14.00 15.65
C GLY A 243 -11.86 12.70 15.96
N GLY A 244 -12.30 11.93 16.96
CA GLY A 244 -11.62 10.69 17.37
C GLY A 244 -10.17 10.97 17.79
N ALA A 245 -9.20 10.30 17.16
CA ALA A 245 -7.77 10.55 17.39
C ALA A 245 -7.31 11.96 16.94
N CYS A 246 -8.04 12.59 16.01
CA CYS A 246 -7.81 13.95 15.52
C CYS A 246 -8.55 14.96 16.40
N THR A 247 -8.25 14.93 17.71
CA THR A 247 -8.88 15.78 18.73
C THR A 247 -7.81 16.53 19.49
N THR A 248 -8.08 17.81 19.77
CA THR A 248 -7.27 18.62 20.69
C THR A 248 -8.10 18.91 21.94
N TYR A 249 -7.57 18.59 23.12
CA TYR A 249 -8.28 18.76 24.40
C TYR A 249 -7.57 19.78 25.29
N THR A 250 -8.36 20.51 26.08
CA THR A 250 -7.83 21.55 26.99
C THR A 250 -7.75 21.02 28.42
N ARG A 251 -6.66 21.33 29.12
CA ARG A 251 -6.44 21.05 30.54
C ARG A 251 -6.34 22.35 31.34
N ARG A 252 -6.32 22.20 32.67
CA ARG A 252 -6.25 23.33 33.61
C ARG A 252 -5.10 24.28 33.26
N GLY A 253 -5.37 25.58 33.31
CA GLY A 253 -4.38 26.61 32.97
C GLY A 253 -4.30 26.96 31.48
N GLY A 254 -5.18 26.40 30.63
CA GLY A 254 -5.27 26.75 29.21
C GLY A 254 -4.30 25.99 28.30
N PHE A 255 -3.67 24.93 28.80
CA PHE A 255 -2.82 24.05 28.00
C PHE A 255 -3.66 23.12 27.13
N LYS A 256 -3.33 23.02 25.85
CA LYS A 256 -4.02 22.20 24.86
C LYS A 256 -3.10 21.08 24.38
N PHE A 257 -3.58 19.85 24.46
CA PHE A 257 -2.83 18.66 24.07
C PHE A 257 -3.54 17.96 22.92
N GLU A 258 -2.76 17.29 22.07
CA GLU A 258 -3.26 16.45 21.01
C GLU A 258 -3.61 15.05 21.55
N ALA A 259 -4.71 14.47 21.09
CA ALA A 259 -5.13 13.13 21.48
C ALA A 259 -4.32 12.03 20.77
N GLY A 260 -3.81 12.30 19.57
CA GLY A 260 -3.00 11.31 18.83
C GLY A 260 -2.34 11.79 17.54
N VAL A 261 -2.85 12.85 16.89
CA VAL A 261 -2.29 13.31 15.60
C VAL A 261 -1.13 14.28 15.80
N GLU A 262 0.07 13.87 15.41
CA GLU A 262 1.28 14.71 15.46
C GLU A 262 1.60 15.39 14.12
N SER A 263 1.22 14.73 13.02
CA SER A 263 1.57 15.06 11.64
C SER A 263 0.51 14.51 10.68
N ILE A 264 0.20 15.29 9.64
CA ILE A 264 -0.79 14.99 8.60
C ILE A 264 -0.13 15.09 7.23
N SER A 265 -0.28 14.04 6.42
CA SER A 265 0.12 13.96 5.00
C SER A 265 -1.08 14.16 4.07
N GLY A 266 -0.86 14.06 2.75
CA GLY A 266 -1.94 14.15 1.75
C GLY A 266 -2.33 15.57 1.32
N LEU A 267 -1.51 16.58 1.63
CA LEU A 267 -1.73 17.98 1.24
C LEU A 267 -0.95 18.41 -0.02
N GLY A 268 -0.28 17.46 -0.68
CA GLY A 268 0.36 17.69 -1.98
C GLY A 268 -0.69 17.91 -3.08
N GLU A 269 -0.22 18.31 -4.27
CA GLU A 269 -1.12 18.64 -5.40
C GLU A 269 -2.06 17.50 -5.79
N THR A 270 -1.58 16.25 -5.74
CA THR A 270 -2.36 15.03 -6.01
C THR A 270 -2.85 14.33 -4.74
N GLY A 271 -2.76 15.00 -3.59
CA GLY A 271 -3.07 14.41 -2.29
C GLY A 271 -4.58 14.31 -2.03
N PRO A 272 -5.10 13.16 -1.57
CA PRO A 272 -6.53 12.97 -1.38
C PRO A 272 -7.13 13.89 -0.29
N LEU A 273 -6.35 14.28 0.72
CA LEU A 273 -6.81 15.28 1.69
C LEU A 273 -6.90 16.67 1.05
N ARG A 274 -5.95 17.06 0.18
CA ARG A 274 -6.04 18.30 -0.60
C ARG A 274 -7.34 18.32 -1.43
N HIS A 275 -7.60 17.24 -2.17
CA HIS A 275 -8.77 17.12 -3.02
C HIS A 275 -10.07 17.21 -2.22
N LEU A 276 -10.16 16.54 -1.06
CA LEU A 276 -11.30 16.67 -0.15
C LEU A 276 -11.54 18.13 0.28
N LEU A 277 -10.48 18.82 0.69
CA LEU A 277 -10.57 20.20 1.15
C LEU A 277 -10.98 21.15 0.01
N GLN A 278 -10.39 20.99 -1.18
CA GLN A 278 -10.73 21.77 -2.38
C GLN A 278 -12.18 21.56 -2.80
N ARG A 279 -12.61 20.31 -2.92
CA ARG A 279 -13.97 19.92 -3.31
C ARG A 279 -15.05 20.53 -2.43
N HIS A 280 -14.72 20.83 -1.17
CA HIS A 280 -15.67 21.40 -0.21
C HIS A 280 -15.36 22.85 0.19
N GLY A 281 -14.38 23.50 -0.44
CA GLY A 281 -14.01 24.89 -0.17
C GLY A 281 -13.47 25.10 1.25
N LEU A 282 -12.71 24.13 1.78
CA LEU A 282 -12.11 24.15 3.12
C LEU A 282 -10.59 24.38 3.11
N GLU A 283 -9.98 24.44 1.93
CA GLU A 283 -8.53 24.55 1.75
C GLU A 283 -7.95 25.82 2.40
N GLU A 284 -8.62 26.96 2.22
CA GLU A 284 -8.21 28.26 2.78
C GLU A 284 -8.69 28.48 4.23
N GLU A 285 -9.61 27.63 4.71
CA GLU A 285 -10.19 27.72 6.06
C GLU A 285 -9.28 27.16 7.16
N ILE A 286 -8.20 26.48 6.76
CA ILE A 286 -7.24 25.84 7.66
C ILE A 286 -5.84 26.36 7.34
N THR A 287 -5.25 27.06 8.29
CA THR A 287 -3.82 27.38 8.23
C THR A 287 -3.00 26.15 8.61
N TRP A 288 -2.12 25.71 7.72
CA TRP A 288 -1.27 24.53 7.91
C TRP A 288 0.14 24.94 8.34
N LEU A 289 0.57 24.41 9.48
CA LEU A 289 1.94 24.56 10.00
C LEU A 289 2.75 23.34 9.62
N ARG A 290 3.88 23.55 8.93
CA ARG A 290 4.73 22.46 8.47
C ARG A 290 5.60 21.93 9.62
N ASN A 291 5.57 20.62 9.82
CA ASN A 291 6.41 19.93 10.77
C ASN A 291 7.86 19.86 10.30
N THR A 292 8.75 19.77 11.27
CA THR A 292 10.17 19.49 11.10
C THR A 292 10.56 18.35 12.02
N TYR A 293 11.63 17.64 11.66
CA TYR A 293 12.03 16.42 12.35
C TYR A 293 13.45 16.55 12.88
N GLU A 294 13.67 15.99 14.05
CA GLU A 294 14.94 15.90 14.72
C GLU A 294 15.16 14.47 15.19
N PHE A 295 16.36 13.95 14.98
CA PHE A 295 16.73 12.61 15.37
C PHE A 295 17.87 12.69 16.35
N ARG A 296 17.75 11.93 17.44
CA ARG A 296 18.75 11.92 18.52
C ARG A 296 19.16 10.49 18.78
N GLU A 297 20.45 10.21 18.62
CA GLU A 297 21.04 8.87 18.81
C GLU A 297 22.49 9.02 19.27
N GLY A 298 22.90 8.30 20.32
CA GLY A 298 24.31 8.31 20.78
C GLY A 298 24.85 9.68 21.20
N GLY A 299 23.98 10.64 21.51
CA GLY A 299 24.35 12.04 21.78
C GLY A 299 24.47 12.93 20.53
N GLU A 300 24.42 12.34 19.33
CA GLU A 300 24.32 13.08 18.08
C GLU A 300 22.90 13.63 17.89
N ARG A 301 22.83 14.79 17.22
CA ARG A 301 21.56 15.39 16.78
C ARG A 301 21.59 15.58 15.29
N PHE A 302 20.64 14.96 14.60
CA PHE A 302 20.45 15.09 13.17
C PHE A 302 19.13 15.80 12.90
N ILE A 303 19.20 17.03 12.41
CA ILE A 303 18.03 17.84 12.06
C ILE A 303 17.80 17.68 10.57
N ILE A 304 16.62 17.17 10.19
CA ILE A 304 16.23 17.10 8.79
C ILE A 304 15.86 18.51 8.30
N PRO A 305 16.49 19.00 7.21
CA PRO A 305 16.13 20.27 6.60
C PRO A 305 14.66 20.32 6.16
N HIS A 306 14.16 21.53 5.95
CA HIS A 306 12.76 21.69 5.55
C HIS A 306 12.50 21.06 4.16
N ASP A 307 13.41 21.14 3.21
CA ASP A 307 13.20 20.59 1.89
C ASP A 307 13.88 19.23 1.69
N TYR A 308 13.24 18.39 0.88
CA TYR A 308 13.69 17.05 0.54
C TYR A 308 15.10 17.02 -0.08
N THR A 309 15.43 18.03 -0.89
CA THR A 309 16.75 18.18 -1.52
C THR A 309 17.83 18.56 -0.51
N GLY A 310 17.53 19.40 0.47
CA GLY A 310 18.43 19.74 1.56
C GLY A 310 18.78 18.53 2.40
N TRP A 311 17.83 17.63 2.67
CA TRP A 311 18.12 16.37 3.36
C TRP A 311 19.09 15.47 2.57
N ARG A 312 18.86 15.32 1.26
CA ARG A 312 19.80 14.61 0.37
C ARG A 312 21.20 15.22 0.43
N ASP A 313 21.30 16.55 0.31
CA ASP A 313 22.58 17.24 0.23
C ASP A 313 23.35 17.16 1.55
N GLN A 314 22.65 17.27 2.69
CA GLN A 314 23.24 17.07 4.01
C GLN A 314 23.78 15.64 4.20
N LEU A 315 23.04 14.62 3.75
CA LEU A 315 23.53 13.23 3.80
C LEU A 315 24.74 13.03 2.89
N ALA A 316 24.71 13.59 1.68
CA ALA A 316 25.82 13.50 0.73
C ALA A 316 27.08 14.24 1.20
N GLU A 317 26.93 15.34 1.96
CA GLU A 317 28.05 16.02 2.60
C GLU A 317 28.62 15.20 3.76
N ARG A 318 27.76 14.55 4.54
CA ARG A 318 28.16 13.69 5.67
C ARG A 318 28.84 12.39 5.20
N PHE A 319 28.43 11.85 4.05
CA PHE A 319 28.92 10.60 3.48
C PHE A 319 29.39 10.82 2.02
N PRO A 320 30.51 11.54 1.80
CA PRO A 320 30.96 11.91 0.47
C PRO A 320 31.28 10.72 -0.44
N GLU A 321 31.65 9.57 0.14
CA GLU A 321 31.90 8.32 -0.56
C GLU A 321 30.63 7.68 -1.15
N GLU A 322 29.45 8.01 -0.60
CA GLU A 322 28.13 7.51 -1.07
C GLU A 322 27.37 8.58 -1.87
N LYS A 323 27.99 9.73 -2.18
CA LYS A 323 27.31 10.89 -2.75
C LYS A 323 26.48 10.57 -4.00
N GLU A 324 27.05 9.88 -4.97
CA GLU A 324 26.33 9.52 -6.21
C GLU A 324 25.15 8.58 -5.92
N GLY A 325 25.35 7.60 -5.03
CA GLY A 325 24.32 6.67 -4.57
C GLY A 325 23.17 7.36 -3.83
N ILE A 326 23.48 8.31 -2.94
CA ILE A 326 22.48 9.10 -2.21
C ILE A 326 21.65 9.94 -3.19
N TYR A 327 22.29 10.58 -4.18
CA TYR A 327 21.56 11.37 -5.18
C TYR A 327 20.63 10.50 -6.02
N ALA A 328 21.09 9.33 -6.46
CA ALA A 328 20.28 8.38 -7.21
C ALA A 328 19.13 7.81 -6.37
N LEU A 329 19.38 7.48 -5.09
CA LEU A 329 18.36 7.01 -4.17
C LEU A 329 17.23 8.03 -4.00
N PHE A 330 17.56 9.29 -3.73
CA PHE A 330 16.55 10.33 -3.52
C PHE A 330 15.77 10.64 -4.81
N ALA A 331 16.42 10.57 -5.96
CA ALA A 331 15.72 10.70 -7.24
C ALA A 331 14.72 9.53 -7.45
N GLU A 332 15.13 8.30 -7.18
CA GLU A 332 14.28 7.11 -7.29
C GLU A 332 13.10 7.17 -6.32
N LEU A 333 13.33 7.54 -5.07
CA LEU A 333 12.28 7.65 -4.05
C LEU A 333 11.24 8.71 -4.42
N LYS A 334 11.69 9.86 -4.94
CA LYS A 334 10.78 10.89 -5.43
C LYS A 334 9.95 10.40 -6.61
N ALA A 335 10.58 9.76 -7.60
CA ALA A 335 9.87 9.20 -8.75
C ALA A 335 8.84 8.13 -8.32
N CYS A 336 9.22 7.21 -7.44
CA CYS A 336 8.31 6.20 -6.90
C CYS A 336 7.11 6.82 -6.18
N PHE A 337 7.33 7.86 -5.38
CA PHE A 337 6.27 8.55 -4.66
C PHE A 337 5.32 9.27 -5.63
N GLU A 338 5.85 10.02 -6.59
CA GLU A 338 5.03 10.74 -7.57
C GLU A 338 4.18 9.79 -8.42
N GLU A 339 4.78 8.68 -8.87
CA GLU A 339 4.08 7.61 -9.60
C GLU A 339 3.00 6.92 -8.74
N MET A 340 3.29 6.61 -7.47
CA MET A 340 2.32 6.04 -6.54
C MET A 340 1.06 6.90 -6.42
N TYR A 341 1.20 8.23 -6.53
CA TYR A 341 0.09 9.18 -6.37
C TYR A 341 -0.68 9.48 -7.67
N THR A 342 -0.25 8.96 -8.82
CA THR A 342 -0.97 9.15 -10.10
C THR A 342 -2.39 8.59 -10.07
N VAL A 343 -2.65 7.58 -9.23
CA VAL A 343 -3.99 6.98 -9.02
C VAL A 343 -5.01 7.95 -8.43
N PHE A 344 -4.57 9.07 -7.85
CA PHE A 344 -5.45 10.11 -7.32
C PHE A 344 -5.73 11.23 -8.33
N MET A 345 -5.17 11.17 -9.54
CA MET A 345 -5.38 12.20 -10.54
C MET A 345 -6.74 12.08 -11.25
N PRO A 346 -7.27 13.20 -11.80
CA PRO A 346 -6.78 14.57 -11.58
C PRO A 346 -7.12 15.12 -10.17
N ASP A 347 -8.24 14.71 -9.57
CA ASP A 347 -8.79 15.29 -8.34
C ASP A 347 -9.58 14.26 -7.48
N ARG A 348 -9.07 13.01 -7.41
CA ARG A 348 -9.72 11.90 -6.73
C ARG A 348 -9.32 11.80 -5.26
N ILE A 349 -10.30 11.48 -4.41
CA ILE A 349 -10.07 11.09 -3.00
C ILE A 349 -9.74 9.60 -2.91
N VAL A 350 -10.35 8.78 -3.76
CA VAL A 350 -10.21 7.32 -3.79
C VAL A 350 -9.31 6.94 -4.97
N PRO A 351 -8.30 6.07 -4.76
CA PRO A 351 -7.38 5.70 -5.82
C PRO A 351 -8.11 4.97 -6.95
N HIS A 352 -7.88 5.39 -8.19
CA HIS A 352 -8.38 4.67 -9.35
C HIS A 352 -7.53 3.42 -9.60
N ILE A 353 -8.12 2.24 -9.40
CA ILE A 353 -7.47 0.97 -9.68
C ILE A 353 -7.74 0.58 -11.15
N PRO A 354 -6.70 0.41 -11.99
CA PRO A 354 -6.85 -0.04 -13.38
C PRO A 354 -7.66 -1.34 -13.49
N GLN A 355 -8.71 -1.34 -14.32
CA GLN A 355 -9.64 -2.47 -14.48
C GLN A 355 -9.47 -3.19 -15.82
N THR A 356 -9.03 -2.49 -16.86
CA THR A 356 -8.86 -3.06 -18.22
C THR A 356 -7.39 -3.41 -18.51
N VAL A 357 -7.15 -4.29 -19.49
CA VAL A 357 -5.77 -4.63 -19.89
C VAL A 357 -5.04 -3.42 -20.45
N GLU A 358 -5.77 -2.58 -21.18
CA GLU A 358 -5.29 -1.32 -21.73
C GLU A 358 -4.85 -0.36 -20.62
N GLU A 359 -5.69 -0.15 -19.59
CA GLU A 359 -5.35 0.67 -18.42
C GLU A 359 -4.18 0.09 -17.63
N MET A 360 -4.14 -1.24 -17.41
CA MET A 360 -3.04 -1.88 -16.69
C MET A 360 -1.69 -1.70 -17.40
N ASN A 361 -1.67 -1.83 -18.74
CA ASN A 361 -0.46 -1.62 -19.52
C ASN A 361 -0.04 -0.15 -19.51
N ALA A 362 -1.00 0.79 -19.69
CA ALA A 362 -0.73 2.22 -19.62
C ALA A 362 -0.20 2.62 -18.23
N TYR A 363 -0.81 2.10 -17.16
CA TYR A 363 -0.34 2.31 -15.79
C TYR A 363 1.08 1.79 -15.60
N ALA A 364 1.42 0.63 -16.17
CA ALA A 364 2.76 0.07 -16.05
C ALA A 364 3.83 0.81 -16.85
N GLU A 365 3.46 1.39 -17.98
CA GLU A 365 4.34 2.25 -18.77
C GLU A 365 4.57 3.62 -18.13
N GLN A 366 3.53 4.16 -17.47
CA GLN A 366 3.58 5.45 -16.79
C GLN A 366 4.24 5.40 -15.41
N ASN A 367 4.18 4.25 -14.74
CA ASN A 367 4.63 4.08 -13.35
C ASN A 367 5.74 3.01 -13.17
N PRO A 368 6.83 3.06 -13.95
CA PRO A 368 7.87 2.02 -13.89
C PRO A 368 8.68 2.01 -12.60
N HIS A 369 8.96 3.16 -11.99
CA HIS A 369 9.79 3.24 -10.77
C HIS A 369 9.04 2.63 -9.57
N TYR A 370 7.79 3.02 -9.34
CA TYR A 370 6.95 2.50 -8.27
C TYR A 370 6.71 1.00 -8.43
N LEU A 371 6.32 0.54 -9.63
CA LEU A 371 6.04 -0.88 -9.87
C LEU A 371 7.27 -1.78 -9.69
N ARG A 372 8.48 -1.25 -9.92
CA ARG A 372 9.73 -1.99 -9.70
C ARG A 372 9.90 -2.40 -8.24
N TRP A 373 9.47 -1.55 -7.31
CA TRP A 373 9.78 -1.69 -5.88
C TRP A 373 8.59 -2.06 -4.99
N LYS A 374 7.34 -1.76 -5.38
CA LYS A 374 6.17 -1.88 -4.47
C LYS A 374 6.02 -3.24 -3.77
N ASP A 375 6.39 -4.34 -4.42
CA ASP A 375 6.26 -5.70 -3.89
C ASP A 375 7.56 -6.23 -3.23
N ARG A 376 8.56 -5.36 -3.00
CA ARG A 376 9.87 -5.71 -2.43
C ARG A 376 10.05 -5.22 -1.00
N GLU A 377 11.08 -5.73 -0.34
CA GLU A 377 11.51 -5.18 0.94
C GLU A 377 12.19 -3.82 0.74
N TRP A 378 12.05 -2.95 1.74
CA TRP A 378 12.69 -1.64 1.76
C TRP A 378 14.21 -1.74 1.62
N ARG A 379 14.81 -2.74 2.26
CA ARG A 379 16.23 -3.05 2.13
C ARG A 379 16.67 -3.23 0.68
N GLU A 380 15.90 -3.96 -0.14
CA GLU A 380 16.26 -4.24 -1.53
C GLU A 380 16.31 -2.96 -2.36
N LEU A 381 15.44 -1.99 -2.07
CA LEU A 381 15.50 -0.66 -2.69
C LEU A 381 16.77 0.07 -2.25
N LEU A 382 17.04 0.13 -0.94
CA LEU A 382 18.21 0.84 -0.42
C LEU A 382 19.55 0.25 -0.92
N ASP A 383 19.69 -1.08 -0.88
CA ASP A 383 20.91 -1.79 -1.30
C ASP A 383 21.23 -1.58 -2.78
N ALA A 384 20.25 -1.20 -3.61
CA ALA A 384 20.46 -0.89 -5.02
C ALA A 384 21.17 0.46 -5.24
N PHE A 385 21.24 1.33 -4.23
CA PHE A 385 21.81 2.67 -4.36
C PHE A 385 22.92 2.99 -3.36
N VAL A 386 22.85 2.48 -2.12
CA VAL A 386 23.82 2.82 -1.06
C VAL A 386 24.23 1.59 -0.24
N GLN A 387 25.51 1.51 0.15
CA GLN A 387 26.05 0.39 0.94
C GLN A 387 26.25 0.76 2.42
N ASN A 388 26.46 2.05 2.72
CA ASN A 388 26.67 2.55 4.07
C ASN A 388 25.41 2.37 4.95
N GLN A 389 25.56 1.58 6.02
CA GLN A 389 24.48 1.27 6.96
C GLN A 389 23.91 2.52 7.64
N ALA A 390 24.75 3.51 7.96
CA ALA A 390 24.28 4.74 8.61
C ALA A 390 23.36 5.54 7.68
N VAL A 391 23.67 5.60 6.38
CA VAL A 391 22.78 6.23 5.38
C VAL A 391 21.43 5.51 5.35
N ARG A 392 21.44 4.17 5.27
CA ARG A 392 20.20 3.38 5.25
C ARG A 392 19.36 3.57 6.50
N GLN A 393 19.98 3.60 7.68
CA GLN A 393 19.29 3.85 8.94
C GLN A 393 18.64 5.24 8.97
N GLN A 394 19.33 6.27 8.44
CA GLN A 394 18.80 7.63 8.36
C GLN A 394 17.55 7.71 7.45
N VAL A 395 17.55 7.04 6.29
CA VAL A 395 16.37 7.06 5.39
C VAL A 395 15.26 6.13 5.90
N SER A 396 15.58 5.11 6.71
CA SER A 396 14.62 4.15 7.29
C SER A 396 13.92 4.65 8.56
N ILE A 397 14.03 5.93 8.89
CA ILE A 397 13.74 6.39 10.24
C ILE A 397 12.26 6.41 10.62
N LEU A 398 11.38 6.37 9.63
CA LEU A 398 9.92 6.31 9.80
C LEU A 398 9.37 4.88 9.91
N THR A 399 10.20 3.82 9.93
CA THR A 399 9.71 2.42 10.08
C THR A 399 8.85 2.23 11.33
N GLY A 400 9.09 3.03 12.39
CA GLY A 400 8.29 3.05 13.60
C GLY A 400 6.81 3.36 13.39
N TYR A 401 6.45 4.14 12.35
CA TYR A 401 5.05 4.46 12.04
C TYR A 401 4.25 3.23 11.59
N VAL A 402 4.92 2.18 11.12
CA VAL A 402 4.30 0.97 10.54
C VAL A 402 4.69 -0.32 11.27
N GLY A 403 5.09 -0.22 12.54
CA GLY A 403 5.34 -1.38 13.41
C GLY A 403 6.79 -1.88 13.44
N ASP A 404 7.74 -1.03 13.05
CA ASP A 404 9.19 -1.17 13.17
C ASP A 404 9.78 -2.56 12.86
N LYS A 405 9.63 -3.01 11.61
CA LYS A 405 10.37 -4.17 11.09
C LYS A 405 11.79 -3.80 10.61
N GLY A 406 12.23 -2.56 10.87
CA GLY A 406 13.44 -1.98 10.29
C GLY A 406 13.43 -2.06 8.76
N GLU A 407 14.56 -2.45 8.17
CA GLU A 407 14.72 -2.53 6.71
C GLU A 407 13.89 -3.65 6.03
N ARG A 408 13.28 -4.57 6.81
CA ARG A 408 12.32 -5.57 6.29
C ARG A 408 10.91 -5.02 6.12
N THR A 409 10.71 -3.75 6.38
CA THR A 409 9.44 -3.07 6.10
C THR A 409 9.18 -3.11 4.59
N SER A 410 7.91 -3.14 4.14
CA SER A 410 7.59 -3.08 2.71
C SER A 410 8.07 -1.77 2.11
N ALA A 411 8.67 -1.83 0.92
CA ALA A 411 9.01 -0.64 0.16
C ALA A 411 7.77 0.20 -0.16
N ASN A 412 6.61 -0.40 -0.49
CA ASN A 412 5.36 0.34 -0.71
C ASN A 412 4.97 1.21 0.49
N SER A 413 5.01 0.65 1.71
CA SER A 413 4.71 1.42 2.92
C SER A 413 5.72 2.53 3.17
N MET A 414 7.01 2.26 2.95
CA MET A 414 8.06 3.27 3.14
C MET A 414 7.99 4.39 2.10
N ILE A 415 7.72 4.07 0.84
CA ILE A 415 7.51 5.05 -0.24
C ILE A 415 6.37 6.00 0.15
N ALA A 416 5.24 5.47 0.64
CA ALA A 416 4.13 6.29 1.14
C ALA A 416 4.58 7.23 2.28
N LEU A 417 5.33 6.70 3.26
CA LEU A 417 5.85 7.49 4.38
C LEU A 417 6.87 8.55 3.95
N MET A 418 7.58 8.38 2.83
CA MET A 418 8.46 9.42 2.30
C MET A 418 7.71 10.70 1.92
N GLY A 419 6.38 10.65 1.74
CA GLY A 419 5.53 11.83 1.56
C GLY A 419 5.68 12.88 2.67
N TYR A 420 5.97 12.46 3.92
CA TYR A 420 6.23 13.38 5.03
C TYR A 420 7.49 14.23 4.85
N PHE A 421 8.39 13.83 3.95
CA PHE A 421 9.61 14.57 3.61
C PHE A 421 9.55 15.18 2.20
N ILE A 422 8.99 14.46 1.22
CA ILE A 422 8.87 14.90 -0.18
C ILE A 422 7.88 16.07 -0.28
N VAL A 423 6.68 15.90 0.28
CA VAL A 423 5.65 16.96 0.31
C VAL A 423 5.76 17.73 1.62
N GLY A 424 5.77 16.99 2.73
CA GLY A 424 5.81 17.54 4.08
C GLY A 424 4.75 16.93 4.98
N GLY A 425 5.05 16.89 6.27
CA GLY A 425 4.07 16.68 7.33
C GLY A 425 3.54 18.01 7.84
N TYR A 426 2.25 18.08 8.12
CA TYR A 426 1.61 19.32 8.57
C TYR A 426 0.76 19.11 9.81
N ARG A 427 0.47 20.20 10.51
CA ARG A 427 -0.58 20.27 11.53
C ARG A 427 -1.45 21.50 11.32
N PRO A 428 -2.74 21.45 11.61
CA PRO A 428 -3.57 22.65 11.61
C PRO A 428 -3.14 23.59 12.73
N ALA A 429 -3.05 24.89 12.44
CA ALA A 429 -2.97 25.91 13.49
C ALA A 429 -4.24 25.86 14.36
N GLY A 430 -4.05 25.94 15.68
CA GLY A 430 -5.07 25.72 16.70
C GLY A 430 -5.22 24.27 17.14
N GLY A 431 -4.46 23.34 16.56
CA GLY A 431 -4.41 21.92 16.91
C GLY A 431 -5.19 21.00 15.94
N SER A 432 -4.92 19.70 16.02
CA SER A 432 -5.46 18.70 15.07
C SER A 432 -6.99 18.68 14.98
N GLY A 433 -7.69 18.97 16.09
CA GLY A 433 -9.16 19.04 16.15
C GLY A 433 -9.78 20.07 15.19
N LYS A 434 -9.00 21.03 14.68
CA LYS A 434 -9.46 22.02 13.69
C LYS A 434 -9.98 21.36 12.41
N LEU A 435 -9.35 20.29 11.94
CA LEU A 435 -9.79 19.56 10.75
C LEU A 435 -11.17 18.94 10.95
N ALA A 436 -11.36 18.21 12.05
CA ALA A 436 -12.64 17.60 12.39
C ALA A 436 -13.75 18.65 12.54
N MET A 437 -13.45 19.77 13.19
CA MET A 437 -14.38 20.88 13.34
C MET A 437 -14.79 21.49 12.00
N LYS A 438 -13.86 21.68 11.06
CA LYS A 438 -14.18 22.24 9.75
C LYS A 438 -15.02 21.30 8.89
N LEU A 439 -14.76 20.00 8.95
CA LEU A 439 -15.63 18.99 8.32
C LEU A 439 -17.03 18.98 8.96
N ALA A 440 -17.13 19.08 10.28
CA ALA A 440 -18.40 19.16 10.99
C ALA A 440 -19.21 20.43 10.65
N GLU A 441 -18.54 21.59 10.56
CA GLU A 441 -19.15 22.84 10.08
C GLU A 441 -19.68 22.67 8.66
N LYS A 442 -18.90 22.05 7.77
CA LYS A 442 -19.30 21.78 6.39
C LYS A 442 -20.50 20.84 6.30
N LEU A 443 -20.52 19.77 7.11
CA LEU A 443 -21.66 18.87 7.20
C LEU A 443 -22.95 19.61 7.56
N LYS A 444 -22.89 20.52 8.54
CA LYS A 444 -24.03 21.36 8.93
C LYS A 444 -24.48 22.31 7.82
N GLN A 445 -23.55 22.87 7.04
CA GLN A 445 -23.88 23.69 5.87
C GLN A 445 -24.65 22.90 4.81
N TYR A 446 -24.38 21.59 4.67
CA TYR A 446 -25.14 20.70 3.80
C TYR A 446 -26.43 20.15 4.42
N GLY A 447 -26.81 20.60 5.62
CA GLY A 447 -28.03 20.18 6.30
C GLY A 447 -27.93 18.86 7.08
N GLY A 448 -26.73 18.28 7.18
CA GLY A 448 -26.45 17.18 8.10
C GLY A 448 -26.30 17.65 9.55
N ASP A 449 -26.33 16.73 10.51
CA ASP A 449 -26.19 17.05 11.93
C ASP A 449 -25.21 16.11 12.65
N ILE A 450 -24.72 16.53 13.82
CA ILE A 450 -23.83 15.75 14.69
C ILE A 450 -24.35 15.79 16.12
N ARG A 451 -24.47 14.63 16.75
CA ARG A 451 -24.82 14.48 18.16
C ARG A 451 -23.65 13.92 18.94
N ILE A 452 -23.01 14.79 19.73
CA ILE A 452 -21.98 14.41 20.70
C ILE A 452 -22.61 13.77 21.95
N SER A 453 -21.79 13.12 22.77
CA SER A 453 -22.22 12.41 23.98
C SER A 453 -23.38 11.43 23.73
N THR A 454 -23.45 10.90 22.52
CA THR A 454 -24.52 10.02 22.04
C THR A 454 -23.92 8.67 21.70
N ASP A 455 -23.89 7.83 22.73
CA ASP A 455 -23.33 6.50 22.67
C ASP A 455 -24.25 5.53 21.92
N VAL A 456 -23.79 5.03 20.78
CA VAL A 456 -24.45 3.94 20.04
C VAL A 456 -24.13 2.62 20.71
N THR A 457 -25.16 1.95 21.19
CA THR A 457 -25.05 0.67 21.91
C THR A 457 -25.35 -0.54 21.03
N GLU A 458 -26.11 -0.35 19.96
CA GLU A 458 -26.46 -1.41 19.00
C GLU A 458 -26.70 -0.82 17.60
N ILE A 459 -26.28 -1.54 16.57
CA ILE A 459 -26.74 -1.36 15.18
C ILE A 459 -27.90 -2.34 14.97
N THR A 460 -29.09 -1.82 14.72
CA THR A 460 -30.30 -2.65 14.62
C THR A 460 -30.39 -3.30 13.24
N VAL A 461 -30.67 -4.60 13.22
CA VAL A 461 -30.67 -5.43 12.00
C VAL A 461 -31.91 -6.31 11.99
N GLU A 462 -32.67 -6.27 10.90
CA GLU A 462 -33.86 -7.08 10.61
C GLU A 462 -33.69 -7.73 9.24
N ASP A 463 -33.98 -9.02 9.11
CA ASP A 463 -33.86 -9.77 7.84
C ASP A 463 -32.51 -9.55 7.10
N ASN A 464 -31.40 -9.55 7.86
CA ASN A 464 -30.03 -9.28 7.38
C ASN A 464 -29.80 -7.87 6.81
N ARG A 465 -30.68 -6.92 7.15
CA ARG A 465 -30.59 -5.52 6.73
C ARG A 465 -30.57 -4.58 7.92
N VAL A 466 -29.74 -3.55 7.84
CA VAL A 466 -29.73 -2.47 8.83
C VAL A 466 -31.04 -1.70 8.81
N THR A 467 -31.59 -1.41 9.99
CA THR A 467 -32.76 -0.55 10.17
C THR A 467 -32.45 0.75 10.92
N GLY A 468 -31.27 0.85 11.53
CA GLY A 468 -30.85 2.01 12.30
C GLY A 468 -29.87 1.68 13.41
N VAL A 469 -29.91 2.46 14.48
CA VAL A 469 -29.08 2.29 15.67
C VAL A 469 -29.86 2.61 16.95
N GLN A 470 -29.48 1.94 18.03
CA GLN A 470 -29.97 2.21 19.38
C GLN A 470 -28.94 2.99 20.19
N THR A 471 -29.42 3.97 20.95
CA THR A 471 -28.63 4.70 21.94
C THR A 471 -29.33 4.68 23.30
N LYS A 472 -28.65 5.15 24.35
CA LYS A 472 -29.31 5.34 25.67
C LYS A 472 -30.45 6.36 25.65
N ASN A 473 -30.45 7.26 24.67
CA ASN A 473 -31.40 8.37 24.59
C ASN A 473 -32.52 8.13 23.56
N GLY A 474 -32.55 6.97 22.90
CA GLY A 474 -33.56 6.62 21.89
C GLY A 474 -32.96 5.92 20.67
N ALA A 475 -33.86 5.52 19.77
CA ALA A 475 -33.54 4.90 18.50
C ALA A 475 -33.48 5.94 17.38
N TYR A 476 -32.57 5.72 16.43
CA TYR A 476 -32.48 6.49 15.18
C TYR A 476 -32.56 5.51 14.02
N LYS A 477 -33.38 5.83 13.01
CA LYS A 477 -33.62 4.93 11.87
C LYS A 477 -32.88 5.42 10.64
N ALA A 478 -32.28 4.49 9.92
CA ALA A 478 -31.78 4.71 8.57
C ALA A 478 -31.59 3.37 7.84
N PRO A 479 -31.78 3.34 6.52
CA PRO A 479 -31.49 2.15 5.72
C PRO A 479 -29.98 1.92 5.52
N ILE A 480 -29.15 2.92 5.85
CA ILE A 480 -27.69 2.88 5.73
C ILE A 480 -27.06 3.31 7.05
N VAL A 481 -26.16 2.48 7.57
CA VAL A 481 -25.28 2.82 8.70
C VAL A 481 -23.83 2.67 8.27
N ILE A 482 -23.03 3.72 8.50
CA ILE A 482 -21.59 3.71 8.30
C ILE A 482 -20.93 3.67 9.68
N SER A 483 -20.31 2.54 10.02
CA SER A 483 -19.52 2.42 11.24
C SER A 483 -18.10 2.93 11.02
N ASN A 484 -17.75 4.02 11.68
CA ASN A 484 -16.36 4.49 11.81
C ASN A 484 -15.72 4.00 13.13
N ALA A 485 -16.40 3.09 13.85
CA ALA A 485 -15.82 2.41 15.00
C ALA A 485 -14.82 1.33 14.56
N ASP A 486 -14.00 0.86 15.48
CA ASP A 486 -13.11 -0.28 15.25
C ASP A 486 -13.89 -1.48 14.68
N PRO A 487 -13.37 -2.20 13.68
CA PRO A 487 -14.10 -3.31 13.06
C PRO A 487 -14.52 -4.39 14.04
N ARG A 488 -13.67 -4.74 15.03
CA ARG A 488 -14.05 -5.73 16.04
C ARG A 488 -15.13 -5.18 16.95
N VAL A 489 -15.04 -3.91 17.36
CA VAL A 489 -16.12 -3.28 18.16
C VAL A 489 -17.43 -3.27 17.38
N THR A 490 -17.39 -2.94 16.09
CA THR A 490 -18.57 -2.96 15.21
C THR A 490 -19.21 -4.34 15.18
N TYR A 491 -18.43 -5.37 14.85
CA TYR A 491 -18.97 -6.71 14.64
C TYR A 491 -19.28 -7.46 15.94
N GLU A 492 -18.48 -7.29 16.98
CA GLU A 492 -18.63 -8.03 18.24
C GLU A 492 -19.59 -7.36 19.21
N GLN A 493 -19.58 -6.03 19.29
CA GLN A 493 -20.32 -5.29 20.32
C GLN A 493 -21.56 -4.60 19.77
N LEU A 494 -21.47 -3.94 18.61
CA LEU A 494 -22.59 -3.15 18.07
C LEU A 494 -23.56 -4.01 17.25
N VAL A 495 -23.05 -4.95 16.46
CA VAL A 495 -23.85 -5.85 15.62
C VAL A 495 -24.09 -7.18 16.31
N GLY A 496 -23.05 -7.78 16.90
CA GLY A 496 -23.07 -9.12 17.45
C GLY A 496 -22.70 -10.20 16.42
N LEU A 497 -21.70 -11.03 16.75
CA LEU A 497 -21.14 -12.05 15.86
C LEU A 497 -22.14 -13.12 15.39
N SER A 498 -23.29 -13.30 16.07
CA SER A 498 -24.36 -14.22 15.68
C SER A 498 -25.11 -13.80 14.43
N ARG A 499 -25.06 -12.52 14.06
CA ARG A 499 -25.72 -11.99 12.86
C ARG A 499 -24.86 -12.09 11.60
N LEU A 500 -23.62 -12.55 11.72
CA LEU A 500 -22.68 -12.69 10.60
C LEU A 500 -22.65 -14.12 10.06
N PRO A 501 -22.42 -14.33 8.75
CA PRO A 501 -22.11 -15.64 8.21
C PRO A 501 -20.90 -16.26 8.93
N GLN A 502 -20.92 -17.58 9.15
CA GLN A 502 -19.89 -18.28 9.93
C GLN A 502 -18.47 -17.97 9.45
N ALA A 503 -18.23 -18.06 8.14
CA ALA A 503 -16.91 -17.78 7.55
C ALA A 503 -16.45 -16.33 7.81
N TYR A 504 -17.39 -15.38 7.84
CA TYR A 504 -17.08 -13.97 8.10
C TYR A 504 -16.78 -13.74 9.59
N ARG A 505 -17.55 -14.34 10.50
CA ARG A 505 -17.26 -14.37 11.94
C ARG A 505 -15.85 -14.88 12.22
N GLU A 506 -15.45 -15.98 11.59
CA GLU A 506 -14.11 -16.57 11.79
C GLU A 506 -12.99 -15.63 11.32
N LYS A 507 -13.22 -14.86 10.25
CA LYS A 507 -12.29 -13.81 9.81
C LYS A 507 -12.20 -12.66 10.82
N VAL A 508 -13.34 -12.18 11.32
CA VAL A 508 -13.39 -11.12 12.34
C VAL A 508 -12.64 -11.57 13.61
N GLY A 509 -12.86 -12.80 14.07
CA GLY A 509 -12.21 -13.33 15.28
C GLY A 509 -10.69 -13.50 15.18
N LYS A 510 -10.13 -13.47 13.96
CA LYS A 510 -8.68 -13.52 13.70
C LYS A 510 -8.03 -12.14 13.62
N LEU A 511 -8.82 -11.06 13.68
CA LEU A 511 -8.29 -9.70 13.64
C LEU A 511 -7.49 -9.41 14.92
N GLU A 512 -6.20 -9.17 14.73
CA GLU A 512 -5.30 -8.74 15.80
C GLU A 512 -5.29 -7.21 15.90
N PRO A 513 -5.25 -6.64 17.11
CA PRO A 513 -5.05 -5.20 17.27
C PRO A 513 -3.65 -4.78 16.84
N SER A 514 -3.52 -3.54 16.36
CA SER A 514 -2.23 -2.90 16.07
C SER A 514 -1.40 -2.65 17.35
N MET A 515 -0.29 -1.95 17.21
CA MET A 515 0.40 -1.37 18.38
C MET A 515 -0.51 -0.41 19.16
N SER A 516 -0.13 -0.14 20.41
CA SER A 516 -0.66 0.94 21.25
C SER A 516 0.49 1.80 21.78
N LEU A 517 0.18 2.80 22.59
CA LEU A 517 1.16 3.73 23.16
C LEU A 517 0.95 3.90 24.67
N PHE A 518 2.03 4.22 25.38
CA PHE A 518 1.94 5.09 26.55
C PHE A 518 2.17 6.52 26.07
N VAL A 519 1.24 7.42 26.41
CA VAL A 519 1.32 8.84 26.05
C VAL A 519 1.47 9.63 27.34
N TRP A 520 2.64 10.22 27.54
CA TRP A 520 2.91 11.13 28.65
C TRP A 520 2.77 12.56 28.15
N SER A 521 1.94 13.36 28.83
CA SER A 521 1.68 14.76 28.47
C SER A 521 1.97 15.65 29.67
N ALA A 522 2.75 16.71 29.47
CA ALA A 522 3.11 17.64 30.53
C ALA A 522 2.94 19.10 30.11
N ALA A 523 2.47 19.90 31.06
CA ALA A 523 2.52 21.36 30.98
C ALA A 523 3.79 21.84 31.66
N VAL A 524 4.51 22.75 31.01
CA VAL A 524 5.83 23.23 31.43
C VAL A 524 5.83 24.75 31.51
N ASP A 525 6.42 25.32 32.56
CA ASP A 525 6.46 26.77 32.81
C ASP A 525 7.56 27.52 32.04
N THR A 526 8.09 26.89 31.00
CA THR A 526 9.11 27.43 30.11
C THR A 526 8.79 27.06 28.67
N LYS A 527 9.46 27.69 27.72
CA LYS A 527 9.42 27.26 26.32
C LYS A 527 10.26 25.99 26.17
N PHE A 528 9.71 24.99 25.49
CA PHE A 528 10.46 23.80 25.13
C PHE A 528 11.53 24.11 24.08
N CYS A 529 12.69 23.46 24.17
CA CYS A 529 13.91 23.81 23.43
C CYS A 529 13.83 23.76 21.89
N THR A 530 12.80 23.15 21.31
CA THR A 530 12.66 22.96 19.86
C THR A 530 11.19 22.82 19.45
N HIS A 531 10.85 23.16 18.21
CA HIS A 531 9.51 22.91 17.63
C HIS A 531 9.46 21.61 16.81
N ARG A 532 10.61 20.90 16.71
CA ARG A 532 10.77 19.69 15.91
C ARG A 532 10.14 18.48 16.59
N LEU A 533 9.62 17.56 15.79
CA LEU A 533 9.27 16.21 16.22
C LEU A 533 10.57 15.43 16.44
N ILE A 534 10.87 15.11 17.70
CA ILE A 534 12.09 14.39 18.08
C ILE A 534 11.80 12.89 18.06
N HIS A 535 12.48 12.17 17.18
CA HIS A 535 12.60 10.73 17.27
C HIS A 535 13.87 10.40 18.05
N TYR A 536 13.69 9.90 19.27
CA TYR A 536 14.77 9.68 20.19
C TYR A 536 15.09 8.19 20.33
N THR A 537 16.31 7.79 19.98
CA THR A 537 16.87 6.50 20.36
C THR A 537 17.51 6.65 21.74
N LEU A 538 17.05 5.85 22.70
CA LEU A 538 17.51 5.91 24.08
C LEU A 538 18.97 5.47 24.17
N PRO A 539 19.83 6.15 24.97
CA PRO A 539 21.23 5.74 25.13
C PRO A 539 21.40 4.33 25.68
N GLN A 540 20.43 3.89 26.48
CA GLN A 540 20.30 2.52 26.99
C GLN A 540 18.82 2.14 26.99
N PRO A 541 18.46 0.91 26.63
CA PRO A 541 17.08 0.44 26.75
C PRO A 541 16.57 0.57 28.20
N ILE A 542 15.37 1.09 28.37
CA ILE A 542 14.73 1.26 29.69
C ILE A 542 13.66 0.20 29.84
N ARG A 543 13.77 -0.63 30.90
CA ARG A 543 12.78 -1.67 31.21
C ARG A 543 11.72 -1.13 32.16
N LEU A 544 10.47 -1.30 31.79
CA LEU A 544 9.31 -1.10 32.66
C LEU A 544 9.13 -2.34 33.53
N SER A 545 9.52 -2.22 34.80
CA SER A 545 9.60 -3.32 35.76
C SER A 545 8.24 -3.97 36.01
N SER A 546 7.18 -3.17 35.98
CA SER A 546 5.80 -3.61 36.21
C SER A 546 5.19 -4.48 35.12
N MET A 547 5.73 -4.49 33.89
CA MET A 547 5.11 -5.21 32.75
C MET A 547 6.09 -5.95 31.83
N ASP A 548 7.38 -6.02 32.17
CA ASP A 548 8.43 -6.60 31.31
C ASP A 548 8.40 -6.03 29.87
N ILE A 549 8.24 -4.72 29.77
CA ILE A 549 8.30 -3.98 28.51
C ILE A 549 9.65 -3.28 28.44
N VAL A 550 10.32 -3.32 27.29
CA VAL A 550 11.57 -2.62 27.07
C VAL A 550 11.34 -1.51 26.05
N PHE A 551 11.70 -0.29 26.43
CA PHE A 551 11.69 0.87 25.55
C PHE A 551 13.10 1.10 25.03
N GLU A 552 13.24 1.15 23.71
CA GLU A 552 14.49 1.52 23.03
C GLU A 552 14.39 2.91 22.38
N ARG A 553 13.17 3.38 22.11
CA ARG A 553 12.90 4.62 21.39
C ARG A 553 11.71 5.36 22.00
N ALA A 554 11.70 6.67 21.84
CA ALA A 554 10.61 7.55 22.23
C ALA A 554 10.35 8.60 21.14
N GLY A 555 9.09 8.92 20.89
CA GLY A 555 8.69 10.12 20.15
C GLY A 555 8.50 11.26 21.14
N VAL A 556 9.17 12.40 20.96
CA VAL A 556 9.05 13.56 21.85
C VAL A 556 8.73 14.80 21.04
N HIS A 557 7.71 15.55 21.44
CA HIS A 557 7.36 16.77 20.74
C HIS A 557 6.68 17.80 21.63
N SER A 558 6.74 19.05 21.19
CA SER A 558 5.94 20.15 21.75
C SER A 558 5.13 20.78 20.63
N ALA A 559 3.85 20.44 20.57
CA ALA A 559 2.93 21.06 19.60
C ALA A 559 2.89 22.58 19.81
N SER A 560 2.91 23.03 21.07
CA SER A 560 2.92 24.46 21.42
C SER A 560 4.17 25.23 20.98
N SER A 561 5.30 24.55 20.79
CA SER A 561 6.52 25.20 20.29
C SER A 561 6.43 25.51 18.80
N LEU A 562 5.63 24.76 18.04
CA LEU A 562 5.30 25.11 16.65
C LEU A 562 4.09 26.06 16.59
N ASP A 563 3.14 25.89 17.50
CA ASP A 563 1.90 26.67 17.57
C ASP A 563 1.68 27.24 18.97
N SER A 564 2.04 28.52 19.16
CA SER A 564 1.91 29.18 20.45
C SER A 564 0.47 29.30 20.96
N SER A 565 -0.56 29.01 20.16
CA SER A 565 -1.96 29.03 20.60
C SER A 565 -2.37 27.82 21.46
N LEU A 566 -1.48 26.84 21.59
CA LEU A 566 -1.70 25.60 22.35
C LEU A 566 -1.21 25.67 23.80
N ALA A 567 -0.47 26.72 24.18
CA ALA A 567 -0.03 26.94 25.55
C ALA A 567 -0.12 28.43 25.94
N PRO A 568 -0.23 28.76 27.23
CA PRO A 568 -0.09 30.14 27.70
C PRO A 568 1.26 30.76 27.30
N TYR A 569 1.30 32.09 27.20
CA TYR A 569 2.51 32.83 26.83
C TYR A 569 3.70 32.46 27.73
N GLY A 570 4.86 32.17 27.09
CA GLY A 570 6.09 31.80 27.78
C GLY A 570 6.16 30.34 28.25
N LYS A 571 5.07 29.57 28.11
CA LYS A 571 4.94 28.18 28.57
C LYS A 571 4.86 27.22 27.38
N SER A 572 4.92 25.93 27.64
CA SER A 572 4.79 24.90 26.60
C SER A 572 4.07 23.64 27.09
N THR A 573 3.60 22.85 26.14
CA THR A 573 3.16 21.46 26.31
C THR A 573 4.24 20.54 25.77
N VAL A 574 4.50 19.42 26.44
CA VAL A 574 5.40 18.37 25.97
C VAL A 574 4.65 17.04 25.97
N THR A 575 4.77 16.28 24.88
CA THR A 575 4.22 14.94 24.76
C THR A 575 5.35 13.95 24.44
N ILE A 576 5.37 12.83 25.17
CA ILE A 576 6.30 11.71 24.99
C ILE A 576 5.50 10.45 24.72
N ASN A 577 5.79 9.79 23.60
CA ASN A 577 5.14 8.58 23.13
C ASN A 577 6.10 7.40 23.22
N LEU A 578 5.68 6.36 23.95
CA LEU A 578 6.40 5.09 24.09
C LEU A 578 5.54 3.96 23.50
N ILE A 579 6.10 3.20 22.55
CA ILE A 579 5.37 2.13 21.87
C ILE A 579 5.15 0.94 22.82
N THR A 580 3.95 0.38 22.81
CA THR A 580 3.58 -0.83 23.56
C THR A 580 2.58 -1.69 22.77
N LYS A 581 2.25 -2.88 23.28
CA LYS A 581 1.20 -3.74 22.70
C LYS A 581 -0.18 -3.27 23.14
N ALA A 582 -1.16 -3.38 22.24
CA ALA A 582 -2.57 -3.20 22.57
C ALA A 582 -3.06 -4.38 23.41
N GLN A 583 -3.21 -4.15 24.72
CA GLN A 583 -3.61 -5.14 25.73
C GLN A 583 -4.39 -4.46 26.88
N ALA A 584 -5.33 -3.57 26.54
CA ALA A 584 -6.15 -2.84 27.51
C ALA A 584 -6.73 -3.71 28.64
N GLY A 585 -7.10 -4.96 28.34
CA GLY A 585 -7.64 -5.90 29.33
C GLY A 585 -6.75 -6.11 30.56
N ILE A 586 -5.42 -6.10 30.40
CA ILE A 586 -4.46 -6.23 31.51
C ILE A 586 -4.59 -5.04 32.47
N TYR A 587 -4.65 -3.83 31.93
CA TYR A 587 -4.75 -2.58 32.70
C TYR A 587 -6.16 -2.38 33.31
N VAL A 588 -7.19 -2.96 32.69
CA VAL A 588 -8.55 -2.99 33.23
C VAL A 588 -8.62 -3.90 34.45
N ALA A 589 -7.92 -5.05 34.42
CA ALA A 589 -7.87 -6.01 35.51
C ALA A 589 -7.01 -5.56 36.72
N MET A 590 -6.12 -4.58 36.55
CA MET A 590 -5.29 -4.03 37.63
C MET A 590 -6.14 -3.35 38.72
N THR A 591 -5.71 -3.52 39.97
CA THR A 591 -6.20 -2.69 41.07
C THR A 591 -5.77 -1.23 40.88
N GLU A 592 -6.49 -0.30 41.51
CA GLU A 592 -6.14 1.12 41.43
C GLU A 592 -4.69 1.37 41.90
N LYS A 593 -4.23 0.67 42.94
CA LYS A 593 -2.86 0.82 43.46
C LYS A 593 -1.81 0.37 42.44
N GLU A 594 -2.01 -0.78 41.80
CA GLU A 594 -1.10 -1.29 40.76
C GLU A 594 -1.07 -0.37 39.55
N TYR A 595 -2.24 0.10 39.10
CA TYR A 595 -2.35 1.00 37.96
C TYR A 595 -1.69 2.35 38.22
N GLN A 596 -1.83 2.92 39.42
CA GLN A 596 -1.14 4.14 39.80
C GLN A 596 0.37 3.94 39.92
N ALA A 597 0.83 2.80 40.45
CA ALA A 597 2.26 2.48 40.51
C ALA A 597 2.88 2.36 39.11
N LEU A 598 2.22 1.67 38.18
CA LEU A 598 2.57 1.60 36.76
C LEU A 598 2.68 3.00 36.14
N LYS A 599 1.65 3.84 36.33
CA LYS A 599 1.66 5.22 35.79
C LYS A 599 2.78 6.06 36.38
N SER A 600 3.11 5.87 37.65
CA SER A 600 4.21 6.56 38.33
C SER A 600 5.57 6.14 37.79
N GLU A 601 5.74 4.85 37.49
CA GLU A 601 6.95 4.33 36.84
C GLU A 601 7.12 4.92 35.42
N ILE A 602 6.06 4.94 34.62
CA ILE A 602 6.07 5.55 33.27
C ILE A 602 6.35 7.05 33.35
N ASP A 603 5.75 7.77 34.29
CA ASP A 603 6.00 9.20 34.52
C ASP A 603 7.47 9.46 34.86
N ALA A 604 8.08 8.64 35.73
CA ALA A 604 9.51 8.73 36.06
C ALA A 604 10.41 8.49 34.84
N ILE A 605 10.11 7.48 34.01
CA ILE A 605 10.83 7.19 32.76
C ILE A 605 10.73 8.40 31.81
N CYS A 606 9.54 8.95 31.62
CA CYS A 606 9.33 10.09 30.72
C CYS A 606 10.04 11.37 31.22
N ARG A 607 10.08 11.59 32.54
CA ARG A 607 10.86 12.69 33.14
C ARG A 607 12.37 12.53 32.90
N GLN A 608 12.89 11.31 33.02
CA GLN A 608 14.29 11.01 32.71
C GLN A 608 14.61 11.26 31.23
N ILE A 609 13.70 10.88 30.33
CA ILE A 609 13.81 11.18 28.89
C ILE A 609 13.80 12.69 28.66
N LEU A 610 12.87 13.42 29.28
CA LEU A 610 12.77 14.86 29.15
C LEU A 610 14.02 15.56 29.67
N GLU A 611 14.61 15.14 30.78
CA GLU A 611 15.84 15.71 31.32
C GLU A 611 17.02 15.57 30.35
N GLN A 612 17.11 14.44 29.63
CA GLN A 612 18.13 14.24 28.59
C GLN A 612 17.89 15.12 27.35
N ILE A 613 16.63 15.52 27.11
CA ILE A 613 16.26 16.33 25.96
C ILE A 613 16.34 17.82 26.23
N ASP A 614 15.82 18.24 27.39
CA ASP A 614 15.62 19.62 27.84
C ASP A 614 15.53 19.66 29.39
N ARG A 615 16.67 19.91 30.04
CA ARG A 615 16.78 19.98 31.51
C ARG A 615 15.96 21.11 32.12
N GLU A 616 15.82 22.22 31.40
CA GLU A 616 15.06 23.37 31.87
C GLU A 616 13.57 23.03 31.89
N ALA A 617 13.06 22.43 30.80
CA ALA A 617 11.68 21.95 30.77
C ALA A 617 11.41 20.88 31.84
N ALA A 618 12.32 19.92 32.01
CA ALA A 618 12.19 18.87 33.03
C ALA A 618 12.10 19.43 34.47
N SER A 619 12.83 20.52 34.75
CA SER A 619 12.85 21.19 36.06
C SER A 619 11.62 22.07 36.32
N ASN A 620 10.86 22.41 35.28
CA ASN A 620 9.75 23.36 35.34
C ASN A 620 8.40 22.73 34.95
N ILE A 621 8.21 21.42 35.19
CA ILE A 621 6.94 20.73 34.96
C ILE A 621 5.90 21.22 35.97
N LEU A 622 4.80 21.79 35.47
CA LEU A 622 3.65 22.23 36.26
C LEU A 622 2.75 21.06 36.64
N PHE A 623 2.46 20.19 35.67
CA PHE A 623 1.77 18.92 35.87
C PHE A 623 2.06 17.97 34.71
N SER A 624 1.88 16.67 34.94
CA SER A 624 1.95 15.63 33.92
C SER A 624 0.80 14.62 34.08
N GLU A 625 0.43 13.97 32.97
CA GLU A 625 -0.51 12.86 32.95
C GLU A 625 -0.02 11.74 32.02
N VAL A 626 -0.31 10.49 32.39
CA VAL A 626 -0.02 9.30 31.59
C VAL A 626 -1.33 8.69 31.09
N ALA A 627 -1.44 8.50 29.78
CA ALA A 627 -2.42 7.65 29.14
C ALA A 627 -1.79 6.29 28.78
N THR A 628 -2.59 5.23 28.92
CA THR A 628 -2.21 3.82 28.69
C THR A 628 -3.18 3.20 27.69
N PRO A 629 -2.95 1.97 27.18
CA PRO A 629 -3.91 1.30 26.29
C PRO A 629 -5.36 1.29 26.82
N LYS A 630 -5.58 1.25 28.14
CA LYS A 630 -6.92 1.43 28.77
C LYS A 630 -7.54 2.79 28.49
N THR A 631 -6.73 3.86 28.47
CA THR A 631 -7.16 5.20 28.07
C THR A 631 -7.56 5.23 26.59
N MET A 632 -6.76 4.63 25.72
CA MET A 632 -7.05 4.54 24.28
C MET A 632 -8.36 3.78 24.03
N GLU A 633 -8.53 2.62 24.66
CA GLU A 633 -9.76 1.82 24.58
C GLU A 633 -10.98 2.64 25.04
N ARG A 634 -10.85 3.38 26.15
CA ARG A 634 -11.95 4.20 26.67
C ARG A 634 -12.35 5.33 25.74
N TYR A 635 -11.39 6.10 25.22
CA TYR A 635 -11.68 7.34 24.49
C TYR A 635 -11.81 7.13 22.98
N MET A 636 -11.02 6.24 22.37
CA MET A 636 -11.09 5.94 20.94
C MET A 636 -11.95 4.72 20.62
N ARG A 637 -12.33 3.91 21.62
CA ARG A 637 -13.10 2.66 21.44
C ARG A 637 -12.51 1.71 20.41
N THR A 638 -11.19 1.60 20.45
CA THR A 638 -10.42 0.66 19.65
C THR A 638 -10.17 -0.61 20.44
N TYR A 639 -10.26 -1.76 19.79
CA TYR A 639 -10.08 -3.06 20.44
C TYR A 639 -8.72 -3.14 21.15
N GLU A 640 -8.73 -3.50 22.44
CA GLU A 640 -7.54 -3.57 23.31
C GLU A 640 -6.69 -2.28 23.37
N GLY A 641 -7.26 -1.13 22.99
CA GLY A 641 -6.59 0.17 23.04
C GLY A 641 -5.59 0.41 21.90
N SER A 642 -5.72 -0.28 20.77
CA SER A 642 -4.86 -0.09 19.59
C SER A 642 -4.97 1.32 18.98
N VAL A 643 -3.86 2.01 18.72
CA VAL A 643 -3.89 3.37 18.15
C VAL A 643 -4.12 3.41 16.64
N TYR A 644 -3.93 2.28 15.96
CA TYR A 644 -4.15 2.11 14.52
C TYR A 644 -5.21 1.05 14.20
N SER A 645 -6.10 0.75 15.15
CA SER A 645 -7.14 -0.28 15.04
C SER A 645 -6.53 -1.67 14.75
N ILE A 646 -6.73 -2.22 13.55
CA ILE A 646 -6.31 -3.58 13.21
C ILE A 646 -4.86 -3.62 12.71
N LYS A 647 -4.09 -4.62 13.17
CA LYS A 647 -2.76 -4.93 12.65
C LYS A 647 -2.86 -5.42 11.21
N ARG A 648 -2.21 -4.70 10.29
CA ARG A 648 -2.16 -5.09 8.88
C ARG A 648 -1.04 -6.09 8.61
N GLN A 649 -1.37 -7.18 7.92
CA GLN A 649 -0.39 -8.07 7.31
C GLN A 649 -0.22 -7.69 5.84
N MET A 650 1.02 -7.76 5.34
CA MET A 650 1.41 -7.25 4.01
C MET A 650 0.69 -7.94 2.82
N MET A 651 0.05 -9.09 3.04
CA MET A 651 -0.55 -9.91 1.98
C MET A 651 -2.03 -10.25 2.18
N ASP A 652 -2.68 -9.78 3.25
CA ASP A 652 -4.01 -10.29 3.66
C ASP A 652 -5.21 -9.58 3.00
N GLY A 653 -4.97 -8.79 1.95
CA GLY A 653 -6.04 -8.12 1.22
C GLY A 653 -6.73 -7.02 2.03
N GLU A 654 -7.79 -6.48 1.45
CA GLU A 654 -8.52 -5.29 1.93
C GLU A 654 -9.35 -5.54 3.19
N PHE A 655 -9.33 -6.73 3.79
CA PHE A 655 -10.16 -7.05 4.95
C PHE A 655 -9.64 -6.36 6.22
N PRO A 656 -10.52 -5.77 7.06
CA PRO A 656 -11.96 -5.53 6.86
C PRO A 656 -12.31 -4.61 5.69
N TYR A 657 -13.30 -5.02 4.89
CA TYR A 657 -13.80 -4.28 3.73
C TYR A 657 -14.71 -3.12 4.14
N ALA A 658 -14.86 -2.14 3.25
CA ALA A 658 -15.84 -1.06 3.41
C ALA A 658 -17.29 -1.57 3.45
N LYS A 659 -17.61 -2.66 2.75
CA LYS A 659 -18.94 -3.26 2.71
C LYS A 659 -19.04 -4.44 3.68
N SER A 660 -20.12 -4.50 4.46
CA SER A 660 -20.43 -5.60 5.36
C SER A 660 -21.28 -6.69 4.68
N PRO A 661 -21.31 -7.94 5.20
CA PRO A 661 -22.31 -8.94 4.79
C PRO A 661 -23.75 -8.62 5.24
N ILE A 662 -23.92 -7.60 6.09
CA ILE A 662 -25.23 -7.08 6.49
C ILE A 662 -25.60 -5.95 5.53
N GLU A 663 -26.77 -6.05 4.89
CA GLU A 663 -27.22 -5.08 3.90
C GLU A 663 -27.37 -3.70 4.54
N GLY A 664 -26.83 -2.67 3.88
CA GLY A 664 -26.86 -1.29 4.38
C GLY A 664 -25.79 -0.96 5.44
N LEU A 665 -25.01 -1.93 5.92
CA LEU A 665 -23.88 -1.66 6.83
C LEU A 665 -22.58 -1.47 6.05
N TYR A 666 -21.96 -0.31 6.25
CA TYR A 666 -20.62 0.02 5.77
C TYR A 666 -19.65 0.27 6.93
N LEU A 667 -18.36 0.10 6.68
CA LEU A 667 -17.29 0.39 7.61
C LEU A 667 -16.33 1.41 7.00
N THR A 668 -15.74 2.26 7.85
CA THR A 668 -14.68 3.19 7.48
C THR A 668 -13.71 3.40 8.65
N GLY A 669 -12.52 3.95 8.38
CA GLY A 669 -11.54 4.31 9.40
C GLY A 669 -10.26 3.46 9.34
N ALA A 670 -9.40 3.61 10.35
CA ALA A 670 -8.02 3.09 10.31
C ALA A 670 -7.94 1.55 10.16
N GLY A 671 -8.96 0.84 10.65
CA GLY A 671 -9.05 -0.61 10.57
C GLY A 671 -9.59 -1.15 9.25
N VAL A 672 -9.94 -0.31 8.27
CA VAL A 672 -10.72 -0.70 7.08
C VAL A 672 -9.94 -0.38 5.81
N GLY A 673 -9.92 -1.30 4.83
CA GLY A 673 -9.36 -1.09 3.47
C GLY A 673 -7.92 -0.55 3.42
N TYR A 674 -7.79 0.78 3.43
CA TYR A 674 -6.57 1.56 3.17
C TYR A 674 -5.61 1.73 4.36
N GLY A 675 -6.07 1.47 5.60
CA GLY A 675 -5.21 1.47 6.78
C GLY A 675 -5.18 2.78 7.57
N PRO A 676 -4.19 2.95 8.47
CA PRO A 676 -4.15 4.07 9.42
C PRO A 676 -3.52 5.34 8.87
N GLY A 677 -3.72 6.45 9.61
CA GLY A 677 -3.24 7.78 9.25
C GLY A 677 -4.35 8.64 8.65
N ILE A 678 -4.27 9.96 8.82
CA ILE A 678 -5.35 10.89 8.43
C ILE A 678 -5.65 10.80 6.94
N GLU A 679 -4.61 10.74 6.11
CA GLU A 679 -4.75 10.56 4.67
C GLU A 679 -5.46 9.25 4.31
N ALA A 680 -5.05 8.13 4.89
CA ALA A 680 -5.66 6.83 4.61
C ALA A 680 -7.12 6.74 5.06
N VAL A 681 -7.48 7.33 6.21
CA VAL A 681 -8.88 7.33 6.67
C VAL A 681 -9.76 8.29 5.87
N VAL A 682 -9.21 9.37 5.29
CA VAL A 682 -9.91 10.18 4.28
C VAL A 682 -10.26 9.32 3.07
N ILE A 683 -9.30 8.55 2.55
CA ILE A 683 -9.55 7.61 1.43
C ILE A 683 -10.63 6.59 1.83
N SER A 684 -10.55 6.01 3.03
CA SER A 684 -11.55 5.05 3.53
C SER A 684 -12.96 5.64 3.62
N GLY A 685 -13.11 6.90 4.06
CA GLY A 685 -14.41 7.58 4.08
C GLY A 685 -14.90 7.90 2.67
N GLY A 686 -13.99 8.31 1.79
CA GLY A 686 -14.25 8.56 0.38
C GLY A 686 -14.74 7.31 -0.36
N ASP A 687 -14.17 6.13 -0.10
CA ASP A 687 -14.57 4.87 -0.75
C ASP A 687 -16.04 4.50 -0.40
N VAL A 688 -16.42 4.63 0.87
CA VAL A 688 -17.82 4.45 1.27
C VAL A 688 -18.74 5.44 0.56
N ALA A 689 -18.34 6.71 0.47
CA ALA A 689 -19.13 7.73 -0.19
C ALA A 689 -19.24 7.51 -1.71
N GLU A 690 -18.15 7.17 -2.40
CA GLU A 690 -18.13 6.90 -3.84
C GLU A 690 -19.05 5.72 -4.18
N ARG A 691 -19.05 4.67 -3.36
CA ARG A 691 -19.97 3.53 -3.49
C ARG A 691 -21.44 3.90 -3.35
N LEU A 692 -21.76 4.89 -2.53
CA LEU A 692 -23.14 5.31 -2.25
C LEU A 692 -23.62 6.48 -3.12
N THR A 693 -22.70 7.23 -3.73
CA THR A 693 -23.00 8.44 -4.51
C THR A 693 -24.00 8.21 -5.66
N PRO A 694 -23.89 7.15 -6.50
CA PRO A 694 -24.82 6.94 -7.61
C PRO A 694 -26.30 6.84 -7.19
N TYR A 695 -26.56 6.35 -5.99
CA TYR A 695 -27.93 6.16 -5.47
C TYR A 695 -28.55 7.47 -4.95
N PHE A 696 -27.74 8.42 -4.49
CA PHE A 696 -28.21 9.76 -4.11
C PHE A 696 -28.27 10.72 -5.31
N GLU A 697 -27.38 10.57 -6.29
CA GLU A 697 -27.42 11.35 -7.53
C GLU A 697 -28.63 10.97 -8.40
N SER A 698 -28.94 9.68 -8.54
CA SER A 698 -30.14 9.21 -9.25
C SER A 698 -31.44 9.70 -8.60
N ARG A 699 -31.49 9.77 -7.26
CA ARG A 699 -32.60 10.37 -6.50
C ARG A 699 -32.83 11.84 -6.88
N SER A 700 -31.75 12.59 -7.10
CA SER A 700 -31.80 14.01 -7.45
C SER A 700 -32.12 14.24 -8.94
N ALA A 701 -31.64 13.38 -9.84
CA ALA A 701 -31.88 13.48 -11.28
C ALA A 701 -33.35 13.20 -11.68
N GLY A 702 -34.04 12.29 -10.96
CA GLY A 702 -35.46 12.03 -11.16
C GLY A 702 -36.38 13.23 -10.85
N GLN A 703 -35.86 14.27 -10.17
CA GLN A 703 -36.61 15.50 -9.87
C GLN A 703 -36.53 16.56 -10.97
N ASN A 704 -35.48 16.56 -11.81
CA ASN A 704 -35.34 17.53 -12.91
C ASN A 704 -36.10 17.10 -14.19
N THR A 705 -36.77 15.95 -14.16
CA THR A 705 -37.52 15.38 -15.29
C THR A 705 -39.01 15.21 -15.01
N ALA A 706 -39.47 15.55 -13.80
CA ALA A 706 -40.86 15.61 -13.37
C ALA A 706 -41.25 17.07 -13.08
#